data_AF-A0A8C4PV48-F1
#
_entry.id   AF-A0A8C4PV48-F1
#
_cell.length_a   1.000
_cell.length_b   1.000
_cell.length_c   1.000
_cell.angle_alpha   90.00
_cell.angle_beta   90.00
_cell.angle_gamma   90.00
#
_symmetry.space_group_name_H-M   'P 1'
#
loop_
_entity.id
_entity.type
_entity.pdbx_description
1 polymer ?
#
loop_
_entity_poly.entity_id
_entity_poly.type
_entity_poly.pdbx_seq_one_letter_code
_entity_poly.pdbx_strand_id
1 'polypeptide(L)'
;MCPLRPRTTLLTLLAALLIAHRAALGEAPYLVRVDAARVVRPLRPFWRSTGFCPPLPHSRADQYDLSWDQKLNLAYVGAIPHGGIEQVRTHWLLDLITARGSAGEGLSYNFTHLDRYLDLLRENQLLPGFELMGSPSGHFTDFEDKQQVFEWKDLVSLLARRYIGRYGLAHVSKWNFETWNEPDHHDFDNVSMTMQGFLNYYDACSEGLRVASPALRLGGPGDSFHPPPASPLCWALLEHCHHGSNFFTGELGVRLDYIALHKKGAGSSIYILEQEKATVRQIQQLFPRFADTPIYNDEADPLVGWSLPQPWRTDVTYAAMVVKVIAQHQNLLVANDSSSIRYALLSNDNAFLSYHPHPFSQRTLTARFQVNNTRPPHVQLLRKPVLTAMGLLALLDREQLWAEVSQAGVVLDSNHTVGVLASAHRPAGPVDAWRATVLVYASDDTRAHANRSVAVTLRLHGVPPGPGLVYVTLYLDNRVCSPHSEWQRLGRPVFPSAEQFRRMRTAEDPVASAPRPFPAGGRLTLRPQLPLPSLLLVHLCARPEKPPGQVTQLRALPLTRGQLLLVWSDEHVGSKCLWTYEIQFSPEDKGYTPISRKPSTFNLFVFSPDTVVVSGFYRVRAVDYWARPGPFSDPVQYLEVLAT
;
A
#
# COMPACT_ATOMS: atom_id res chain seq x y z
N MET A 1 9.44 16.65 -86.65
CA MET A 1 9.52 15.73 -85.49
C MET A 1 10.06 16.50 -84.30
N CYS A 2 9.27 16.70 -83.25
CA CYS A 2 9.76 17.01 -81.92
C CYS A 2 8.76 16.41 -80.91
N PRO A 3 9.21 15.51 -80.02
CA PRO A 3 8.31 14.71 -79.19
C PRO A 3 7.93 15.42 -77.88
N LEU A 4 6.72 15.12 -77.44
CA LEU A 4 6.18 15.39 -76.11
C LEU A 4 7.05 14.75 -75.01
N ARG A 5 7.38 15.50 -73.94
CA ARG A 5 7.90 14.96 -72.68
C ARG A 5 6.86 15.14 -71.55
N PRO A 6 6.49 14.07 -70.81
CA PRO A 6 5.46 14.13 -69.78
C PRO A 6 6.01 14.15 -68.32
N ARG A 7 5.20 14.72 -67.42
CA ARG A 7 4.90 14.27 -66.04
C ARG A 7 6.08 13.95 -65.09
N THR A 8 6.90 14.93 -64.73
CA THR A 8 7.83 14.81 -63.57
C THR A 8 7.51 15.77 -62.42
N THR A 9 6.74 16.83 -62.66
CA THR A 9 6.38 17.82 -61.63
C THR A 9 5.14 17.46 -60.81
N LEU A 10 4.25 16.58 -61.31
CA LEU A 10 3.06 16.17 -60.55
C LEU A 10 3.37 15.07 -59.51
N LEU A 11 4.34 14.20 -59.78
CA LEU A 11 4.75 13.12 -58.85
C LEU A 11 5.58 13.63 -57.66
N THR A 12 6.37 14.68 -57.86
CA THR A 12 7.14 15.32 -56.78
C THR A 12 6.26 16.14 -55.85
N LEU A 13 5.20 16.77 -56.37
CA LEU A 13 4.20 17.47 -55.55
C LEU A 13 3.31 16.48 -54.75
N LEU A 14 2.91 15.35 -55.34
CA LEU A 14 2.18 14.29 -54.62
C LEU A 14 3.05 13.60 -53.57
N ALA A 15 4.34 13.37 -53.84
CA ALA A 15 5.27 12.85 -52.84
C ALA A 15 5.54 13.85 -51.71
N ALA A 16 5.64 15.15 -52.01
CA ALA A 16 5.78 16.20 -51.00
C ALA A 16 4.50 16.38 -50.16
N LEU A 17 3.31 16.22 -50.74
CA LEU A 17 2.03 16.21 -50.02
C LEU A 17 1.85 14.95 -49.15
N LEU A 18 2.34 13.78 -49.60
CA LEU A 18 2.35 12.53 -48.82
C LEU A 18 3.42 12.52 -47.71
N ILE A 19 4.55 13.21 -47.90
CA ILE A 19 5.59 13.41 -46.88
C ILE A 19 5.19 14.51 -45.89
N ALA A 20 4.47 15.55 -46.34
CA ALA A 20 3.88 16.57 -45.46
C ALA A 20 2.65 16.06 -44.68
N HIS A 21 1.88 15.09 -45.20
CA HIS A 21 0.84 14.39 -44.44
C HIS A 21 1.40 13.31 -43.48
N ARG A 22 2.65 12.89 -43.66
CA ARG A 22 3.35 11.98 -42.73
C ARG A 22 4.22 12.72 -41.70
N ALA A 23 4.36 14.02 -41.82
CA ALA A 23 4.94 14.88 -40.79
C ALA A 23 3.88 15.17 -39.71
N ALA A 24 3.85 14.32 -38.69
CA ALA A 24 3.24 14.56 -37.38
C ALA A 24 1.71 14.86 -37.36
N LEU A 25 0.90 13.82 -37.54
CA LEU A 25 -0.26 13.65 -36.63
C LEU A 25 0.29 13.28 -35.25
N GLY A 26 0.98 14.21 -34.58
CA GLY A 26 1.32 14.05 -33.19
C GLY A 26 0.02 14.09 -32.39
N GLU A 27 -0.25 13.05 -31.58
CA GLU A 27 -1.36 13.10 -30.62
C GLU A 27 -1.29 14.42 -29.86
N ALA A 28 -2.40 15.15 -29.77
CA ALA A 28 -2.45 16.40 -29.01
C ALA A 28 -1.96 16.13 -27.57
N PRO A 29 -1.15 17.03 -26.98
CA PRO A 29 -0.64 16.81 -25.64
C PRO A 29 -1.79 16.78 -24.63
N TYR A 30 -1.65 15.94 -23.60
CA TYR A 30 -2.53 15.98 -22.44
C TYR A 30 -2.28 17.27 -21.68
N LEU A 31 -3.34 17.98 -21.34
CA LEU A 31 -3.31 19.17 -20.52
C LEU A 31 -3.85 18.81 -19.13
N VAL A 32 -2.98 18.91 -18.12
CA VAL A 32 -3.36 18.74 -16.71
C VAL A 32 -3.41 20.13 -16.08
N ARG A 33 -4.59 20.58 -15.65
CA ARG A 33 -4.79 21.84 -14.93
C ARG A 33 -5.05 21.54 -13.47
N VAL A 34 -4.40 22.29 -12.59
CA VAL A 34 -4.65 22.24 -11.15
C VAL A 34 -4.78 23.67 -10.63
N ASP A 35 -5.84 23.93 -9.87
CA ASP A 35 -6.06 25.20 -9.18
C ASP A 35 -5.83 25.02 -7.68
N ALA A 36 -4.70 25.52 -7.19
CA ALA A 36 -4.29 25.43 -5.80
C ALA A 36 -5.10 26.33 -4.85
N ALA A 37 -5.90 27.27 -5.38
CA ALA A 37 -6.79 28.10 -4.59
C ALA A 37 -8.15 27.43 -4.36
N ARG A 38 -8.49 26.40 -5.15
CA ARG A 38 -9.79 25.75 -5.14
C ARG A 38 -9.73 24.37 -4.48
N VAL A 39 -9.84 24.36 -3.16
CA VAL A 39 -10.15 23.14 -2.40
C VAL A 39 -11.60 22.74 -2.69
N VAL A 40 -11.81 21.51 -3.17
CA VAL A 40 -13.13 21.00 -3.54
C VAL A 40 -13.77 20.15 -2.46
N ARG A 41 -12.99 19.39 -1.69
CA ARG A 41 -13.48 18.49 -0.62
C ARG A 41 -12.32 17.93 0.22
N PRO A 42 -12.59 17.27 1.36
CA PRO A 42 -11.58 16.46 2.04
C PRO A 42 -11.10 15.28 1.16
N LEU A 43 -9.80 14.98 1.22
CA LEU A 43 -9.18 13.80 0.65
C LEU A 43 -8.82 12.83 1.79
N ARG A 44 -9.46 11.66 1.82
CA ARG A 44 -9.17 10.62 2.81
C ARG A 44 -8.22 9.59 2.21
N PRO A 45 -7.15 9.20 2.91
CA PRO A 45 -6.23 8.16 2.44
C PRO A 45 -6.80 6.76 2.71
N PHE A 46 -7.87 6.39 1.99
CA PHE A 46 -8.60 5.13 2.16
C PHE A 46 -7.82 3.89 1.67
N TRP A 47 -6.68 4.08 1.01
CA TRP A 47 -5.88 3.01 0.38
C TRP A 47 -4.75 2.43 1.24
N ARG A 48 -4.66 2.83 2.52
CA ARG A 48 -3.50 2.57 3.39
C ARG A 48 -3.56 1.18 4.04
N SER A 49 -3.82 0.16 3.23
CA SER A 49 -3.94 -1.22 3.66
C SER A 49 -3.24 -2.15 2.67
N THR A 50 -2.65 -3.20 3.22
CA THR A 50 -2.17 -4.37 2.50
C THR A 50 -2.63 -5.64 3.22
N GLY A 51 -2.31 -6.80 2.70
CA GLY A 51 -2.62 -8.08 3.33
C GLY A 51 -1.80 -9.23 2.76
N PHE A 52 -1.89 -10.38 3.44
CA PHE A 52 -1.34 -11.64 2.96
C PHE A 52 -1.99 -12.84 3.69
N CYS A 53 -1.73 -14.03 3.14
CA CYS A 53 -2.06 -15.31 3.75
C CYS A 53 -0.76 -16.13 4.01
N PRO A 54 -0.53 -16.68 5.21
CA PRO A 54 0.56 -17.63 5.44
C PRO A 54 0.36 -18.93 4.63
N PRO A 55 1.42 -19.63 4.21
CA PRO A 55 1.29 -20.86 3.46
C PRO A 55 0.85 -22.05 4.35
N LEU A 56 0.39 -23.12 3.70
CA LEU A 56 0.14 -24.40 4.38
C LEU A 56 1.41 -25.00 5.03
N PRO A 57 1.26 -25.79 6.11
CA PRO A 57 0.01 -25.97 6.87
C PRO A 57 -0.28 -24.77 7.80
N HIS A 58 -1.53 -24.33 7.88
CA HIS A 58 -1.91 -23.13 8.66
C HIS A 58 -1.62 -23.26 10.16
N SER A 59 -1.65 -24.48 10.71
CA SER A 59 -1.24 -24.76 12.10
C SER A 59 0.24 -24.47 12.42
N ARG A 60 1.05 -24.17 11.38
CA ARG A 60 2.45 -23.73 11.50
C ARG A 60 2.67 -22.33 10.92
N ALA A 61 1.61 -21.51 10.82
CA ALA A 61 1.68 -20.14 10.35
C ALA A 61 2.71 -19.30 11.14
N ASP A 62 2.92 -19.63 12.42
CA ASP A 62 3.92 -19.01 13.30
C ASP A 62 5.33 -18.99 12.70
N GLN A 63 5.70 -20.04 11.96
CA GLN A 63 7.03 -20.13 11.34
C GLN A 63 7.19 -19.23 10.14
N TYR A 64 6.10 -18.89 9.47
CA TYR A 64 6.09 -17.91 8.39
C TYR A 64 5.97 -16.49 8.96
N ASP A 65 4.98 -16.26 9.82
CA ASP A 65 4.64 -14.93 10.36
C ASP A 65 5.71 -14.36 11.29
N LEU A 66 6.42 -15.22 12.03
CA LEU A 66 7.50 -14.84 12.92
C LEU A 66 8.90 -15.08 12.32
N SER A 67 8.96 -15.50 11.05
CA SER A 67 10.21 -15.71 10.31
C SER A 67 11.05 -14.42 10.23
N TRP A 68 12.35 -14.58 9.98
CA TRP A 68 13.21 -13.44 9.67
C TRP A 68 12.73 -12.72 8.40
N ASP A 69 12.29 -13.46 7.39
CA ASP A 69 11.74 -12.93 6.15
C ASP A 69 10.57 -11.97 6.42
N GLN A 70 9.63 -12.37 7.27
CA GLN A 70 8.44 -11.55 7.56
C GLN A 70 8.76 -10.35 8.44
N LYS A 71 9.72 -10.46 9.37
CA LYS A 71 10.25 -9.31 10.11
C LYS A 71 10.85 -8.26 9.18
N LEU A 72 11.65 -8.68 8.20
CA LEU A 72 12.15 -7.77 7.17
C LEU A 72 10.99 -7.21 6.35
N ASN A 73 10.05 -8.05 5.91
CA ASN A 73 8.93 -7.63 5.07
C ASN A 73 8.09 -6.53 5.75
N LEU A 74 7.71 -6.73 7.02
CA LEU A 74 6.95 -5.74 7.80
C LEU A 74 7.76 -4.48 8.10
N ALA A 75 9.09 -4.57 8.22
CA ALA A 75 9.94 -3.38 8.27
C ALA A 75 9.90 -2.57 6.96
N TYR A 76 9.85 -3.22 5.79
CA TYR A 76 9.66 -2.55 4.50
C TYR A 76 8.26 -1.93 4.37
N VAL A 77 7.22 -2.61 4.87
CA VAL A 77 5.83 -2.10 4.87
C VAL A 77 5.69 -0.88 5.78
N GLY A 78 6.19 -0.97 7.02
CA GLY A 78 6.16 0.14 7.99
C GLY A 78 7.09 1.30 7.65
N ALA A 79 8.10 1.09 6.80
CA ALA A 79 9.04 2.13 6.38
C ALA A 79 8.49 3.09 5.29
N ILE A 80 7.25 2.89 4.83
CA ILE A 80 6.60 3.85 3.93
C ILE A 80 6.37 5.15 4.73
N PRO A 81 6.83 6.31 4.23
CA PRO A 81 6.77 7.55 4.99
C PRO A 81 5.32 7.94 5.35
N HIS A 82 5.18 8.66 6.45
CA HIS A 82 3.93 9.29 6.89
C HIS A 82 2.75 8.31 7.05
N GLY A 83 3.06 7.07 7.46
CA GLY A 83 2.07 6.00 7.60
C GLY A 83 1.34 5.72 6.30
N GLY A 84 2.06 5.61 5.19
CA GLY A 84 1.48 5.35 3.86
C GLY A 84 0.82 3.97 3.70
N ILE A 85 1.13 3.03 4.59
CA ILE A 85 0.33 1.86 4.92
C ILE A 85 0.14 1.87 6.44
N GLU A 86 -1.08 1.60 6.91
CA GLU A 86 -1.40 1.51 8.33
C GLU A 86 -1.88 0.11 8.72
N GLN A 87 -2.55 -0.60 7.82
CA GLN A 87 -3.12 -1.92 8.09
C GLN A 87 -2.42 -3.04 7.32
N VAL A 88 -2.25 -4.19 7.98
CA VAL A 88 -1.94 -5.48 7.36
C VAL A 88 -3.06 -6.47 7.71
N ARG A 89 -3.92 -6.80 6.75
CA ARG A 89 -4.94 -7.86 6.85
C ARG A 89 -4.24 -9.22 6.80
N THR A 90 -4.46 -10.08 7.78
CA THR A 90 -3.68 -11.32 7.94
C THR A 90 -4.61 -12.48 8.18
N HIS A 91 -4.59 -13.44 7.26
CA HIS A 91 -5.38 -14.67 7.40
C HIS A 91 -4.81 -15.56 8.51
N TRP A 92 -5.63 -16.47 9.02
CA TRP A 92 -5.23 -17.54 9.94
C TRP A 92 -4.56 -17.07 11.25
N LEU A 93 -4.87 -15.84 11.71
CA LEU A 93 -4.34 -15.29 12.96
C LEU A 93 -4.62 -16.19 14.17
N LEU A 94 -5.76 -16.87 14.20
CA LEU A 94 -6.14 -17.70 15.34
C LEU A 94 -5.39 -19.05 15.36
N ASP A 95 -4.73 -19.46 14.27
CA ASP A 95 -3.79 -20.58 14.29
C ASP A 95 -2.43 -20.23 14.93
N LEU A 96 -2.20 -18.95 15.26
CA LEU A 96 -1.11 -18.53 16.15
C LEU A 96 -1.45 -18.74 17.64
N ILE A 97 -2.65 -19.25 17.95
CA ILE A 97 -3.07 -19.62 19.29
C ILE A 97 -3.05 -21.14 19.40
N THR A 98 -2.52 -21.66 20.51
CA THR A 98 -2.66 -23.09 20.83
C THR A 98 -3.69 -23.28 21.94
N ALA A 99 -4.51 -24.32 21.83
CA ALA A 99 -5.55 -24.66 22.80
C ALA A 99 -5.25 -26.00 23.47
N ARG A 100 -5.55 -26.11 24.76
CA ARG A 100 -5.46 -27.36 25.53
C ARG A 100 -6.67 -27.50 26.43
N GLY A 101 -7.41 -28.59 26.26
CA GLY A 101 -8.45 -29.01 27.20
C GLY A 101 -7.86 -29.88 28.31
N SER A 102 -8.19 -29.57 29.56
CA SER A 102 -7.85 -30.37 30.73
C SER A 102 -9.13 -30.80 31.46
N ALA A 103 -9.23 -32.08 31.85
CA ALA A 103 -10.36 -32.57 32.61
C ALA A 103 -10.45 -31.83 33.97
N GLY A 104 -11.52 -31.06 34.17
CA GLY A 104 -11.77 -30.28 35.39
C GLY A 104 -11.23 -28.84 35.40
N GLU A 105 -10.36 -28.45 34.46
CA GLU A 105 -9.79 -27.08 34.38
C GLU A 105 -10.30 -26.27 33.18
N GLY A 106 -11.10 -26.89 32.30
CA GLY A 106 -11.67 -26.23 31.13
C GLY A 106 -10.66 -26.05 29.98
N LEU A 107 -11.02 -25.18 29.03
CA LEU A 107 -10.23 -24.88 27.85
C LEU A 107 -9.24 -23.75 28.15
N SER A 108 -7.96 -24.01 27.91
CA SER A 108 -6.87 -23.04 28.11
C SER A 108 -6.22 -22.67 26.78
N TYR A 109 -5.86 -21.39 26.62
CA TYR A 109 -5.25 -20.86 25.40
C TYR A 109 -3.86 -20.29 25.67
N ASN A 110 -2.93 -20.56 24.77
CA ASN A 110 -1.60 -19.94 24.76
C ASN A 110 -1.47 -19.01 23.54
N PHE A 111 -1.37 -17.72 23.84
CA PHE A 111 -1.32 -16.61 22.87
C PHE A 111 0.11 -16.22 22.44
N THR A 112 1.14 -16.97 22.85
CA THR A 112 2.55 -16.55 22.69
C THR A 112 2.92 -16.19 21.25
N HIS A 113 2.48 -16.95 20.24
CA HIS A 113 2.82 -16.64 18.85
C HIS A 113 2.03 -15.44 18.33
N LEU A 114 0.74 -15.36 18.65
CA LEU A 114 -0.09 -14.21 18.29
C LEU A 114 0.40 -12.91 18.94
N ASP A 115 0.81 -12.94 20.22
CA ASP A 115 1.42 -11.80 20.92
C ASP A 115 2.63 -11.29 20.14
N ARG A 116 3.54 -12.20 19.76
CA ARG A 116 4.78 -11.86 19.05
C ARG A 116 4.51 -11.27 17.67
N TYR A 117 3.48 -11.76 16.96
CA TYR A 117 3.10 -11.23 15.66
C TYR A 117 2.49 -9.82 15.78
N LEU A 118 1.59 -9.61 16.73
CA LEU A 118 0.97 -8.30 16.97
C LEU A 118 1.98 -7.28 17.50
N ASP A 119 2.92 -7.71 18.34
CA ASP A 119 4.06 -6.88 18.77
C ASP A 119 4.92 -6.48 17.57
N LEU A 120 5.16 -7.39 16.62
CA LEU A 120 5.92 -7.11 15.40
C LEU A 120 5.22 -6.08 14.49
N LEU A 121 3.89 -6.15 14.36
CA LEU A 121 3.12 -5.10 13.68
C LEU A 121 3.26 -3.77 14.42
N ARG A 122 3.10 -3.78 15.75
CA ARG A 122 3.19 -2.58 16.60
C ARG A 122 4.57 -1.93 16.55
N GLU A 123 5.63 -2.73 16.54
CA GLU A 123 7.03 -2.29 16.42
C GLU A 123 7.30 -1.56 15.09
N ASN A 124 6.53 -1.86 14.05
CA ASN A 124 6.59 -1.20 12.75
C ASN A 124 5.45 -0.19 12.52
N GLN A 125 4.76 0.22 13.60
CA GLN A 125 3.66 1.19 13.59
C GLN A 125 2.46 0.78 12.70
N LEU A 126 2.25 -0.52 12.53
CA LEU A 126 1.15 -1.12 11.78
C LEU A 126 0.04 -1.61 12.70
N LEU A 127 -1.15 -1.78 12.13
CA LEU A 127 -2.35 -2.34 12.75
C LEU A 127 -2.73 -3.67 12.05
N PRO A 128 -3.27 -4.65 12.77
CA PRO A 128 -3.87 -5.82 12.15
C PRO A 128 -5.22 -5.46 11.49
N GLY A 129 -5.44 -5.92 10.27
CA GLY A 129 -6.77 -6.31 9.82
C GLY A 129 -7.02 -7.68 10.43
N PHE A 130 -7.76 -7.70 11.54
CA PHE A 130 -7.82 -8.83 12.46
C PHE A 130 -8.96 -9.75 12.07
N GLU A 131 -8.69 -10.63 11.12
CA GLU A 131 -9.62 -11.70 10.76
C GLU A 131 -9.71 -12.71 11.90
N LEU A 132 -10.92 -12.97 12.38
CA LEU A 132 -11.20 -13.98 13.40
C LEU A 132 -11.21 -15.37 12.73
N MET A 133 -10.08 -15.73 12.13
CA MET A 133 -9.91 -16.84 11.21
C MET A 133 -8.89 -17.85 11.77
N GLY A 134 -9.27 -19.13 11.78
CA GLY A 134 -8.44 -20.25 12.21
C GLY A 134 -9.06 -21.13 13.29
N SER A 135 -8.44 -22.27 13.57
CA SER A 135 -8.90 -23.21 14.59
C SER A 135 -7.76 -23.56 15.55
N PRO A 136 -7.63 -22.83 16.68
CA PRO A 136 -6.56 -23.06 17.66
C PRO A 136 -6.35 -24.55 18.00
N SER A 137 -5.23 -25.12 17.55
CA SER A 137 -4.89 -26.54 17.72
C SER A 137 -5.95 -27.54 17.19
N GLY A 138 -6.77 -27.13 16.23
CA GLY A 138 -7.87 -27.93 15.67
C GLY A 138 -9.05 -28.14 16.62
N HIS A 139 -9.17 -27.33 17.68
CA HIS A 139 -10.23 -27.47 18.69
C HIS A 139 -11.63 -27.16 18.14
N PHE A 140 -11.74 -26.11 17.34
CA PHE A 140 -13.01 -25.72 16.73
C PHE A 140 -13.18 -26.45 15.40
N THR A 141 -14.23 -27.25 15.29
CA THR A 141 -14.49 -28.15 14.16
C THR A 141 -15.90 -27.99 13.59
N ASP A 142 -16.84 -27.44 14.34
CA ASP A 142 -18.24 -27.32 13.91
C ASP A 142 -18.96 -26.16 14.60
N PHE A 143 -19.39 -25.16 13.84
CA PHE A 143 -20.13 -24.00 14.37
C PHE A 143 -21.65 -24.19 14.45
N GLU A 144 -22.17 -25.39 14.18
CA GLU A 144 -23.51 -25.79 14.63
C GLU A 144 -23.49 -26.44 16.03
N ASP A 145 -22.34 -26.89 16.51
CA ASP A 145 -22.17 -27.31 17.90
C ASP A 145 -22.24 -26.11 18.83
N LYS A 146 -23.32 -26.05 19.61
CA LYS A 146 -23.56 -24.95 20.56
C LYS A 146 -22.40 -24.77 21.54
N GLN A 147 -21.77 -25.85 22.00
CA GLN A 147 -20.65 -25.74 22.94
C GLN A 147 -19.51 -24.95 22.30
N GLN A 148 -19.16 -25.28 21.05
CA GLN A 148 -18.10 -24.59 20.33
C GLN A 148 -18.45 -23.12 20.03
N VAL A 149 -19.72 -22.82 19.75
CA VAL A 149 -20.20 -21.44 19.56
C VAL A 149 -20.02 -20.60 20.83
N PHE A 150 -20.33 -21.14 22.02
CA PHE A 150 -20.07 -20.47 23.30
C PHE A 150 -18.57 -20.32 23.60
N GLU A 151 -17.79 -21.38 23.39
CA GLU A 151 -16.34 -21.35 23.58
C GLU A 151 -15.65 -20.33 22.64
N TRP A 152 -16.15 -20.18 21.41
CA TRP A 152 -15.66 -19.20 20.45
C TRP A 152 -15.93 -17.77 20.93
N LYS A 153 -17.14 -17.48 21.39
CA LYS A 153 -17.48 -16.16 21.99
C LYS A 153 -16.54 -15.82 23.14
N ASP A 154 -16.24 -16.79 23.99
CA ASP A 154 -15.35 -16.59 25.14
C ASP A 154 -13.89 -16.41 24.72
N LEU A 155 -13.41 -17.14 23.70
CA LEU A 155 -12.11 -16.89 23.07
C LEU A 155 -12.01 -15.47 22.52
N VAL A 156 -13.02 -15.01 21.77
CA VAL A 156 -13.06 -13.66 21.20
C VAL A 156 -13.08 -12.58 22.28
N SER A 157 -13.83 -12.79 23.37
CA SER A 157 -13.82 -11.89 24.52
C SER A 157 -12.44 -11.86 25.22
N LEU A 158 -11.83 -13.04 25.42
CA LEU A 158 -10.53 -13.19 26.06
C LEU A 158 -9.42 -12.51 25.25
N LEU A 159 -9.36 -12.75 23.93
CA LEU A 159 -8.35 -12.17 23.05
C LEU A 159 -8.49 -10.64 22.99
N ALA A 160 -9.72 -10.12 22.87
CA ALA A 160 -9.97 -8.69 22.83
C ALA A 160 -9.57 -8.01 24.15
N ARG A 161 -9.94 -8.56 25.31
CA ARG A 161 -9.52 -8.06 26.63
C ARG A 161 -8.01 -8.13 26.81
N ARG A 162 -7.36 -9.22 26.37
CA ARG A 162 -5.90 -9.37 26.42
C ARG A 162 -5.21 -8.22 25.68
N TYR A 163 -5.60 -7.95 24.44
CA TYR A 163 -4.93 -6.93 23.63
C TYR A 163 -5.36 -5.50 24.00
N ILE A 164 -6.56 -5.30 24.55
CA ILE A 164 -6.90 -4.04 25.22
C ILE A 164 -5.95 -3.81 26.42
N GLY A 165 -5.70 -4.85 27.23
CA GLY A 165 -4.73 -4.77 28.33
C GLY A 165 -3.31 -4.50 27.86
N ARG A 166 -2.89 -5.10 26.73
CA ARG A 166 -1.53 -4.98 26.19
C ARG A 166 -1.25 -3.65 25.47
N TYR A 167 -2.20 -3.15 24.68
CA TYR A 167 -1.99 -1.99 23.80
C TYR A 167 -2.88 -0.78 24.12
N GLY A 168 -3.85 -0.94 25.03
CA GLY A 168 -4.84 0.07 25.38
C GLY A 168 -6.03 0.10 24.43
N LEU A 169 -7.22 0.41 24.96
CA LEU A 169 -8.47 0.45 24.19
C LEU A 169 -8.40 1.40 23.00
N ALA A 170 -7.78 2.58 23.16
CA ALA A 170 -7.65 3.57 22.09
C ALA A 170 -6.83 3.08 20.88
N HIS A 171 -5.96 2.08 21.09
CA HIS A 171 -5.24 1.44 19.99
C HIS A 171 -6.09 0.34 19.37
N VAL A 172 -6.65 -0.57 20.18
CA VAL A 172 -7.39 -1.75 19.69
C VAL A 172 -8.72 -1.35 19.03
N SER A 173 -9.35 -0.26 19.43
CA SER A 173 -10.57 0.26 18.77
C SER A 173 -10.31 0.73 17.32
N LYS A 174 -9.04 0.89 16.92
CA LYS A 174 -8.65 1.18 15.54
C LYS A 174 -8.53 -0.07 14.68
N TRP A 175 -8.46 -1.27 15.26
CA TRP A 175 -8.38 -2.50 14.49
C TRP A 175 -9.70 -2.74 13.77
N ASN A 176 -9.63 -3.30 12.56
CA ASN A 176 -10.79 -3.81 11.86
C ASN A 176 -10.86 -5.31 12.19
N PHE A 177 -11.70 -5.69 13.15
CA PHE A 177 -12.00 -7.12 13.33
C PHE A 177 -12.93 -7.56 12.22
N GLU A 178 -12.68 -8.75 11.68
CA GLU A 178 -13.31 -9.22 10.47
C GLU A 178 -13.68 -10.69 10.59
N THR A 179 -14.67 -11.13 9.82
CA THR A 179 -15.02 -12.54 9.67
C THR A 179 -13.91 -13.36 9.04
N TRP A 180 -14.10 -14.68 9.00
CA TRP A 180 -13.29 -15.58 8.19
C TRP A 180 -13.26 -15.14 6.72
N ASN A 181 -12.10 -15.24 6.09
CA ASN A 181 -11.87 -14.86 4.70
C ASN A 181 -12.75 -15.66 3.72
N GLU A 182 -13.36 -14.99 2.74
CA GLU A 182 -14.03 -15.60 1.60
C GLU A 182 -14.89 -16.83 1.94
N PRO A 183 -15.91 -16.70 2.82
CA PRO A 183 -16.69 -17.83 3.32
C PRO A 183 -17.41 -18.65 2.23
N ASP A 184 -17.73 -18.06 1.06
CA ASP A 184 -18.33 -18.76 -0.08
C ASP A 184 -17.29 -19.51 -0.93
N HIS A 185 -15.99 -19.31 -0.70
CA HIS A 185 -14.91 -20.08 -1.34
C HIS A 185 -14.52 -21.35 -0.56
N HIS A 186 -15.13 -21.56 0.62
CA HIS A 186 -15.02 -22.77 1.43
C HIS A 186 -13.60 -23.14 1.91
N ASP A 187 -12.70 -22.15 2.06
CA ASP A 187 -11.36 -22.35 2.65
C ASP A 187 -11.43 -22.35 4.19
N PHE A 188 -11.99 -23.42 4.75
CA PHE A 188 -12.19 -23.61 6.19
C PHE A 188 -11.30 -24.69 6.82
N ASP A 189 -10.30 -25.21 6.09
CA ASP A 189 -9.54 -26.40 6.45
C ASP A 189 -10.45 -27.57 6.91
N ASN A 190 -10.37 -27.97 8.18
CA ASN A 190 -11.13 -29.07 8.77
C ASN A 190 -12.37 -28.60 9.55
N VAL A 191 -12.76 -27.33 9.41
CA VAL A 191 -13.91 -26.76 10.12
C VAL A 191 -15.17 -26.89 9.27
N SER A 192 -16.21 -27.50 9.84
CA SER A 192 -17.56 -27.48 9.29
C SER A 192 -18.17 -26.09 9.48
N MET A 193 -18.28 -25.34 8.39
CA MET A 193 -18.91 -24.02 8.35
C MET A 193 -20.10 -24.04 7.39
N THR A 194 -21.23 -24.55 7.87
CA THR A 194 -22.50 -24.44 7.14
C THR A 194 -22.97 -22.99 7.13
N MET A 195 -24.04 -22.69 6.38
CA MET A 195 -24.66 -21.36 6.41
C MET A 195 -25.09 -20.97 7.84
N GLN A 196 -25.78 -21.87 8.56
CA GLN A 196 -26.18 -21.60 9.95
C GLN A 196 -24.98 -21.53 10.89
N GLY A 197 -23.97 -22.39 10.68
CA GLY A 197 -22.72 -22.34 11.43
C GLY A 197 -22.02 -21.00 11.28
N PHE A 198 -21.97 -20.43 10.07
CA PHE A 198 -21.38 -19.12 9.83
C PHE A 198 -22.13 -17.98 10.53
N LEU A 199 -23.46 -18.03 10.58
CA LEU A 199 -24.25 -17.05 11.33
C LEU A 199 -24.02 -17.17 12.84
N ASN A 200 -23.94 -18.40 13.38
CA ASN A 200 -23.62 -18.64 14.79
C ASN A 200 -22.20 -18.15 15.14
N TYR A 201 -21.22 -18.44 14.26
CA TYR A 201 -19.85 -17.94 14.34
C TYR A 201 -19.83 -16.41 14.38
N TYR A 202 -20.59 -15.75 13.50
CA TYR A 202 -20.67 -14.30 13.44
C TYR A 202 -21.20 -13.71 14.75
N ASP A 203 -22.29 -14.28 15.27
CA ASP A 203 -22.87 -13.84 16.54
C ASP A 203 -21.89 -14.00 17.69
N ALA A 204 -21.09 -15.08 17.69
CA ALA A 204 -20.07 -15.33 18.70
C ALA A 204 -18.93 -14.31 18.61
N CYS A 205 -18.54 -13.92 17.40
CA CYS A 205 -17.59 -12.84 17.16
C CYS A 205 -18.13 -11.49 17.66
N SER A 206 -19.35 -11.13 17.27
CA SER A 206 -20.00 -9.87 17.64
C SER A 206 -20.14 -9.74 19.16
N GLU A 207 -20.70 -10.75 19.81
CA GLU A 207 -20.94 -10.72 21.25
C GLU A 207 -19.65 -10.88 22.06
N GLY A 208 -18.67 -11.65 21.57
CA GLY A 208 -17.34 -11.73 22.19
C GLY A 208 -16.64 -10.37 22.24
N LEU A 209 -16.62 -9.65 21.11
CA LEU A 209 -16.07 -8.29 21.05
C LEU A 209 -16.87 -7.31 21.90
N ARG A 210 -18.21 -7.37 21.86
CA ARG A 210 -19.11 -6.51 22.66
C ARG A 210 -18.87 -6.67 24.17
N VAL A 211 -18.67 -7.91 24.64
CA VAL A 211 -18.35 -8.23 26.04
C VAL A 211 -16.98 -7.70 26.48
N ALA A 212 -16.03 -7.56 25.54
CA ALA A 212 -14.74 -6.93 25.81
C ALA A 212 -14.86 -5.40 25.81
N SER A 213 -15.45 -4.81 24.76
CA SER A 213 -15.79 -3.39 24.69
C SER A 213 -16.71 -3.08 23.50
N PRO A 214 -17.77 -2.26 23.67
CA PRO A 214 -18.62 -1.83 22.56
C PRO A 214 -17.90 -0.91 21.55
N ALA A 215 -16.70 -0.41 21.88
CA ALA A 215 -15.92 0.47 21.02
C ALA A 215 -15.10 -0.28 19.93
N LEU A 216 -15.03 -1.61 20.00
CA LEU A 216 -14.35 -2.43 18.98
C LEU A 216 -15.24 -2.54 17.74
N ARG A 217 -14.65 -2.59 16.54
CA ARG A 217 -15.39 -2.64 15.28
C ARG A 217 -15.36 -4.05 14.69
N LEU A 218 -16.49 -4.55 14.17
CA LEU A 218 -16.61 -5.83 13.48
C LEU A 218 -17.32 -5.66 12.13
N GLY A 219 -16.75 -6.23 11.07
CA GLY A 219 -17.36 -6.31 9.75
C GLY A 219 -17.12 -7.65 9.05
N GLY A 220 -17.57 -7.74 7.81
CA GLY A 220 -17.51 -8.95 6.97
C GLY A 220 -18.44 -8.81 5.77
N PRO A 221 -18.65 -9.88 4.97
CA PRO A 221 -18.04 -11.21 5.05
C PRO A 221 -16.61 -11.30 4.46
N GLY A 222 -16.15 -10.30 3.70
CA GLY A 222 -14.86 -10.37 3.00
C GLY A 222 -14.87 -11.37 1.84
N ASP A 223 -15.80 -11.19 0.88
CA ASP A 223 -15.95 -12.08 -0.28
C ASP A 223 -16.55 -11.33 -1.49
N SER A 224 -16.72 -12.04 -2.60
CA SER A 224 -17.10 -11.52 -3.91
C SER A 224 -18.54 -11.03 -4.03
N PHE A 225 -19.51 -11.43 -3.19
CA PHE A 225 -20.94 -11.08 -3.36
C PHE A 225 -21.42 -11.27 -4.82
N HIS A 226 -21.21 -12.46 -5.38
CA HIS A 226 -21.83 -12.79 -6.66
C HIS A 226 -23.35 -12.78 -6.52
N PRO A 227 -24.10 -12.36 -7.56
CA PRO A 227 -25.56 -12.33 -7.49
C PRO A 227 -26.14 -13.67 -7.01
N PRO A 228 -27.20 -13.66 -6.17
CA PRO A 228 -27.84 -14.90 -5.73
C PRO A 228 -28.18 -15.82 -6.90
N PRO A 229 -28.00 -17.14 -6.76
CA PRO A 229 -27.67 -17.88 -5.54
C PRO A 229 -26.16 -18.11 -5.30
N ALA A 230 -25.25 -17.40 -6.00
CA ALA A 230 -23.84 -17.80 -6.07
C ALA A 230 -22.99 -17.53 -4.81
N SER A 231 -23.28 -16.50 -4.02
CA SER A 231 -22.58 -16.19 -2.75
C SER A 231 -23.50 -16.31 -1.54
N PRO A 232 -24.01 -17.51 -1.22
CA PRO A 232 -25.05 -17.70 -0.22
C PRO A 232 -24.67 -17.24 1.18
N LEU A 233 -23.45 -17.48 1.67
CA LEU A 233 -23.02 -17.06 3.02
C LEU A 233 -22.96 -15.53 3.11
N CYS A 234 -22.51 -14.85 2.06
CA CYS A 234 -22.50 -13.38 2.02
C CYS A 234 -23.89 -12.76 2.19
N TRP A 235 -24.84 -13.22 1.36
CA TRP A 235 -26.20 -12.68 1.38
C TRP A 235 -26.94 -13.10 2.65
N ALA A 236 -26.70 -14.31 3.16
CA ALA A 236 -27.26 -14.78 4.43
C ALA A 236 -26.75 -13.95 5.62
N LEU A 237 -25.47 -13.57 5.65
CA LEU A 237 -24.94 -12.72 6.71
C LEU A 237 -25.63 -11.35 6.73
N LEU A 238 -25.82 -10.72 5.56
CA LEU A 238 -26.51 -9.43 5.50
C LEU A 238 -27.97 -9.55 5.95
N GLU A 239 -28.69 -10.59 5.51
CA GLU A 239 -30.07 -10.84 5.97
C GLU A 239 -30.12 -11.09 7.48
N HIS A 240 -29.19 -11.88 8.01
CA HIS A 240 -29.09 -12.17 9.44
C HIS A 240 -28.84 -10.92 10.26
N CYS A 241 -27.86 -10.09 9.88
CA CYS A 241 -27.59 -8.83 10.57
C CYS A 241 -28.76 -7.83 10.42
N HIS A 242 -29.52 -7.90 9.34
CA HIS A 242 -30.63 -6.98 9.07
C HIS A 242 -31.94 -7.37 9.76
N HIS A 243 -32.26 -8.67 9.85
CA HIS A 243 -33.54 -9.19 10.37
C HIS A 243 -33.44 -10.47 11.21
N GLY A 244 -32.33 -11.21 11.13
CA GLY A 244 -32.13 -12.46 11.87
C GLY A 244 -32.13 -12.27 13.38
N SER A 245 -32.21 -13.37 14.12
CA SER A 245 -32.16 -13.37 15.58
C SER A 245 -30.74 -13.68 16.04
N ASN A 246 -30.16 -12.84 16.87
CA ASN A 246 -28.87 -13.12 17.50
C ASN A 246 -28.93 -14.42 18.33
N PHE A 247 -27.97 -15.32 18.12
CA PHE A 247 -27.89 -16.63 18.79
C PHE A 247 -27.86 -16.54 20.33
N PHE A 248 -27.22 -15.51 20.89
CA PHE A 248 -27.02 -15.37 22.34
C PHE A 248 -28.12 -14.56 23.02
N THR A 249 -28.59 -13.48 22.38
CA THR A 249 -29.51 -12.52 23.02
C THR A 249 -30.96 -12.69 22.58
N GLY A 250 -31.21 -13.31 21.43
CA GLY A 250 -32.53 -13.36 20.80
C GLY A 250 -32.98 -12.01 20.23
N GLU A 251 -32.14 -10.97 20.27
CA GLU A 251 -32.45 -9.67 19.67
C GLU A 251 -32.52 -9.77 18.15
N LEU A 252 -33.44 -9.01 17.53
CA LEU A 252 -33.57 -8.95 16.08
C LEU A 252 -32.56 -7.97 15.47
N GLY A 253 -31.82 -8.47 14.48
CA GLY A 253 -30.67 -7.81 13.87
C GLY A 253 -29.41 -7.92 14.73
N VAL A 254 -28.27 -7.92 14.06
CA VAL A 254 -26.95 -8.03 14.67
C VAL A 254 -26.10 -6.86 14.20
N ARG A 255 -25.20 -6.40 15.06
CA ARG A 255 -24.20 -5.36 14.71
C ARG A 255 -23.48 -5.77 13.43
N LEU A 256 -23.33 -4.82 12.50
CA LEU A 256 -22.44 -4.90 11.34
C LEU A 256 -21.84 -3.50 11.10
N ASP A 257 -20.61 -3.26 11.57
CA ASP A 257 -20.03 -1.91 11.59
C ASP A 257 -19.48 -1.47 10.23
N TYR A 258 -19.17 -2.43 9.35
CA TYR A 258 -18.78 -2.21 7.96
C TYR A 258 -19.04 -3.48 7.12
N ILE A 259 -19.16 -3.32 5.80
CA ILE A 259 -19.31 -4.43 4.84
C ILE A 259 -18.03 -4.52 4.02
N ALA A 260 -17.36 -5.67 4.07
CA ALA A 260 -16.17 -5.99 3.29
C ALA A 260 -16.51 -6.90 2.11
N LEU A 261 -16.01 -6.53 0.92
CA LEU A 261 -16.19 -7.26 -0.33
C LEU A 261 -14.87 -7.39 -1.07
N HIS A 262 -14.70 -8.44 -1.87
CA HIS A 262 -13.51 -8.64 -2.70
C HIS A 262 -13.88 -8.50 -4.17
N LYS A 263 -13.54 -7.35 -4.78
CA LYS A 263 -13.72 -7.14 -6.22
C LYS A 263 -12.38 -6.89 -6.87
N LYS A 264 -11.97 -7.82 -7.74
CA LYS A 264 -10.71 -7.79 -8.47
C LYS A 264 -10.92 -7.40 -9.93
N GLY A 265 -9.88 -6.85 -10.57
CA GLY A 265 -10.01 -6.16 -11.85
C GLY A 265 -9.98 -7.03 -13.11
N ALA A 266 -9.64 -8.32 -13.01
CA ALA A 266 -9.42 -9.18 -14.18
C ALA A 266 -8.48 -8.54 -15.25
N GLY A 267 -7.49 -7.76 -14.80
CA GLY A 267 -6.55 -7.01 -15.64
C GLY A 267 -7.02 -5.60 -16.05
N SER A 268 -8.24 -5.20 -15.69
CA SER A 268 -8.83 -3.87 -15.92
C SER A 268 -8.93 -3.08 -14.61
N SER A 269 -8.50 -1.81 -14.62
CA SER A 269 -8.57 -0.96 -13.42
C SER A 269 -10.01 -0.56 -13.10
N ILE A 270 -10.76 -0.08 -14.10
CA ILE A 270 -12.12 0.44 -13.91
C ILE A 270 -13.12 -0.66 -13.55
N TYR A 271 -12.87 -1.89 -13.99
CA TYR A 271 -13.75 -3.03 -13.73
C TYR A 271 -13.88 -3.34 -12.23
N ILE A 272 -12.88 -3.00 -11.42
CA ILE A 272 -12.99 -3.07 -9.95
C ILE A 272 -14.16 -2.21 -9.47
N LEU A 273 -14.12 -0.92 -9.83
CA LEU A 273 -15.10 0.07 -9.40
C LEU A 273 -16.51 -0.19 -9.95
N GLU A 274 -16.61 -0.69 -11.18
CA GLU A 274 -17.90 -1.07 -11.78
C GLU A 274 -18.58 -2.20 -11.01
N GLN A 275 -17.82 -3.24 -10.65
CA GLN A 275 -18.33 -4.36 -9.85
C GLN A 275 -18.74 -3.91 -8.45
N GLU A 276 -17.92 -3.09 -7.78
CA GLU A 276 -18.24 -2.54 -6.45
C GLU A 276 -19.56 -1.76 -6.49
N LYS A 277 -19.72 -0.83 -7.45
CA LYS A 277 -20.94 -0.03 -7.58
C LYS A 277 -22.17 -0.90 -7.83
N ALA A 278 -22.05 -1.93 -8.67
CA ALA A 278 -23.15 -2.85 -8.93
C ALA A 278 -23.55 -3.64 -7.68
N THR A 279 -22.58 -4.25 -7.00
CA THR A 279 -22.80 -5.03 -5.77
C THR A 279 -23.37 -4.16 -4.65
N VAL A 280 -22.80 -2.98 -4.38
CA VAL A 280 -23.28 -2.13 -3.28
C VAL A 280 -24.69 -1.59 -3.55
N ARG A 281 -25.02 -1.27 -4.81
CA ARG A 281 -26.40 -0.88 -5.14
C ARG A 281 -27.40 -1.99 -4.84
N GLN A 282 -27.04 -3.24 -5.15
CA GLN A 282 -27.88 -4.39 -4.81
C GLN A 282 -28.01 -4.55 -3.29
N ILE A 283 -26.92 -4.41 -2.54
CA ILE A 283 -26.94 -4.43 -1.06
C ILE A 283 -27.88 -3.34 -0.52
N GLN A 284 -27.74 -2.09 -0.98
CA GLN A 284 -28.57 -0.97 -0.49
C GLN A 284 -30.05 -1.13 -0.85
N GLN A 285 -30.37 -1.81 -1.96
CA GLN A 285 -31.75 -2.12 -2.35
C GLN A 285 -32.37 -3.21 -1.49
N LEU A 286 -31.62 -4.26 -1.17
CA LEU A 286 -32.10 -5.39 -0.37
C LEU A 286 -32.11 -5.08 1.14
N PHE A 287 -31.14 -4.30 1.60
CA PHE A 287 -30.89 -4.04 3.03
C PHE A 287 -30.81 -2.53 3.31
N PRO A 288 -31.94 -1.80 3.28
CA PRO A 288 -31.96 -0.34 3.40
C PRO A 288 -31.37 0.17 4.72
N ARG A 289 -31.37 -0.61 5.80
CA ARG A 289 -30.69 -0.22 7.07
C ARG A 289 -29.17 -0.08 6.92
N PHE A 290 -28.57 -0.67 5.89
CA PHE A 290 -27.14 -0.59 5.61
C PHE A 290 -26.77 0.48 4.58
N ALA A 291 -27.70 1.39 4.24
CA ALA A 291 -27.43 2.47 3.28
C ALA A 291 -26.18 3.29 3.63
N ASP A 292 -25.97 3.58 4.92
CA ASP A 292 -24.85 4.37 5.45
C ASP A 292 -23.71 3.52 6.02
N THR A 293 -23.78 2.18 5.89
CA THR A 293 -22.74 1.28 6.38
C THR A 293 -21.47 1.44 5.51
N PRO A 294 -20.29 1.66 6.10
CA PRO A 294 -19.05 1.77 5.35
C PRO A 294 -18.76 0.54 4.48
N ILE A 295 -18.34 0.76 3.24
CA ILE A 295 -17.94 -0.29 2.30
C ILE A 295 -16.42 -0.35 2.17
N TYR A 296 -15.88 -1.56 2.33
CA TYR A 296 -14.47 -1.87 2.19
C TYR A 296 -14.29 -2.79 0.98
N ASN A 297 -13.28 -2.52 0.15
CA ASN A 297 -12.71 -3.54 -0.74
C ASN A 297 -11.30 -3.84 -0.28
N ASP A 298 -11.20 -4.82 0.59
CA ASP A 298 -10.00 -5.24 1.32
C ASP A 298 -9.15 -6.26 0.55
N GLU A 299 -9.53 -6.58 -0.69
CA GLU A 299 -8.66 -7.23 -1.68
C GLU A 299 -8.90 -6.73 -3.12
N ALA A 300 -8.76 -5.41 -3.32
CA ALA A 300 -9.04 -4.67 -4.55
C ALA A 300 -7.95 -4.79 -5.63
N ASP A 301 -7.58 -6.02 -5.97
CA ASP A 301 -6.40 -6.27 -6.78
C ASP A 301 -6.68 -6.19 -8.30
N PRO A 302 -5.68 -5.79 -9.11
CA PRO A 302 -5.81 -5.85 -10.56
C PRO A 302 -6.16 -7.24 -11.12
N LEU A 303 -5.64 -8.31 -10.52
CA LEU A 303 -5.83 -9.69 -10.96
C LEU A 303 -5.73 -10.65 -9.77
N VAL A 304 -6.64 -11.63 -9.73
CA VAL A 304 -6.65 -12.75 -8.78
C VAL A 304 -5.40 -13.63 -8.90
N GLY A 305 -5.09 -14.41 -7.86
CA GLY A 305 -3.94 -15.32 -7.83
C GLY A 305 -2.62 -14.56 -7.67
N TRP A 306 -2.27 -14.23 -6.43
CA TRP A 306 -1.09 -13.43 -6.10
C TRP A 306 0.23 -14.08 -6.58
N SER A 307 0.29 -15.42 -6.56
CA SER A 307 1.49 -16.21 -6.89
C SER A 307 1.72 -16.40 -8.39
N LEU A 308 0.71 -16.10 -9.23
CA LEU A 308 0.81 -16.20 -10.69
C LEU A 308 1.87 -15.21 -11.22
N PRO A 309 2.94 -15.68 -11.90
CA PRO A 309 3.95 -14.80 -12.44
C PRO A 309 3.38 -13.93 -13.57
N GLN A 310 3.46 -12.62 -13.41
CA GLN A 310 3.03 -11.63 -14.39
C GLN A 310 4.15 -10.61 -14.62
N PRO A 311 4.56 -10.34 -15.88
CA PRO A 311 5.60 -9.34 -16.15
C PRO A 311 5.27 -7.96 -15.61
N TRP A 312 4.01 -7.52 -15.68
CA TRP A 312 3.57 -6.20 -15.22
C TRP A 312 3.59 -6.05 -13.69
N ARG A 313 3.58 -7.15 -12.92
CA ARG A 313 3.71 -7.13 -11.44
C ARG A 313 5.14 -6.79 -10.97
N THR A 314 6.11 -6.79 -11.88
CA THR A 314 7.54 -6.64 -11.55
C THR A 314 7.99 -5.20 -11.37
N ASP A 315 7.29 -4.23 -11.96
CA ASP A 315 7.82 -2.89 -12.22
C ASP A 315 6.77 -1.76 -12.07
N VAL A 316 7.01 -0.60 -12.71
CA VAL A 316 6.15 0.59 -12.61
C VAL A 316 4.79 0.38 -13.28
N THR A 317 4.60 -0.69 -14.07
CA THR A 317 3.29 -1.02 -14.65
C THR A 317 2.26 -1.25 -13.56
N TYR A 318 2.58 -2.14 -12.60
CA TYR A 318 1.71 -2.37 -11.45
C TYR A 318 1.59 -1.13 -10.57
N ALA A 319 2.70 -0.44 -10.31
CA ALA A 319 2.71 0.77 -9.47
C ALA A 319 1.76 1.86 -10.01
N ALA A 320 1.83 2.15 -11.31
CA ALA A 320 0.98 3.15 -11.94
C ALA A 320 -0.48 2.71 -12.02
N MET A 321 -0.75 1.40 -12.19
CA MET A 321 -2.11 0.87 -12.15
C MET A 321 -2.73 1.00 -10.76
N VAL A 322 -1.98 0.75 -9.68
CA VAL A 322 -2.47 0.97 -8.29
C VAL A 322 -2.88 2.43 -8.08
N VAL A 323 -2.03 3.39 -8.50
CA VAL A 323 -2.37 4.82 -8.42
C VAL A 323 -3.60 5.16 -9.28
N LYS A 324 -3.72 4.58 -10.49
CA LYS A 324 -4.88 4.77 -11.36
C LYS A 324 -6.17 4.27 -10.70
N VAL A 325 -6.16 3.07 -10.11
CA VAL A 325 -7.30 2.53 -9.37
C VAL A 325 -7.70 3.47 -8.24
N ILE A 326 -6.76 3.93 -7.42
CA ILE A 326 -7.04 4.88 -6.32
C ILE A 326 -7.61 6.20 -6.85
N ALA A 327 -7.07 6.73 -7.95
CA ALA A 327 -7.58 7.94 -8.58
C ALA A 327 -9.00 7.78 -9.12
N GLN A 328 -9.33 6.62 -9.71
CA GLN A 328 -10.69 6.29 -10.13
C GLN A 328 -11.66 6.26 -8.95
N HIS A 329 -11.30 5.60 -7.84
CA HIS A 329 -12.14 5.54 -6.64
C HIS A 329 -12.34 6.94 -6.05
N GLN A 330 -11.27 7.74 -5.92
CA GLN A 330 -11.41 9.10 -5.41
C GLN A 330 -12.28 9.94 -6.33
N ASN A 331 -12.00 10.01 -7.63
CA ASN A 331 -12.61 10.99 -8.53
C ASN A 331 -14.00 10.58 -9.05
N LEU A 332 -14.29 9.28 -9.15
CA LEU A 332 -15.53 8.76 -9.76
C LEU A 332 -16.51 8.16 -8.73
N LEU A 333 -16.08 7.96 -7.49
CA LEU A 333 -16.91 7.41 -6.41
C LEU A 333 -16.95 8.33 -5.18
N VAL A 334 -15.82 8.49 -4.48
CA VAL A 334 -15.76 9.22 -3.20
C VAL A 334 -16.04 10.71 -3.40
N ALA A 335 -15.57 11.28 -4.50
CA ALA A 335 -15.80 12.66 -4.90
C ALA A 335 -17.19 12.95 -5.46
N ASN A 336 -17.96 11.91 -5.79
CA ASN A 336 -19.25 12.08 -6.43
C ASN A 336 -20.33 12.29 -5.39
N ASP A 337 -20.73 13.54 -5.17
CA ASP A 337 -21.77 13.91 -4.20
C ASP A 337 -23.14 13.27 -4.51
N SER A 338 -23.36 12.77 -5.73
CA SER A 338 -24.56 12.03 -6.10
C SER A 338 -24.52 10.53 -5.73
N SER A 339 -23.39 10.04 -5.22
CA SER A 339 -23.20 8.63 -4.86
C SER A 339 -23.72 8.36 -3.46
N SER A 340 -24.61 7.38 -3.30
CA SER A 340 -25.07 6.91 -1.98
C SER A 340 -24.06 5.98 -1.28
N ILE A 341 -22.94 5.66 -1.92
CA ILE A 341 -22.00 4.64 -1.44
C ILE A 341 -20.97 5.26 -0.50
N ARG A 342 -20.97 4.82 0.77
CA ARG A 342 -19.99 5.22 1.77
C ARG A 342 -18.71 4.37 1.70
N TYR A 343 -17.94 4.53 0.64
CA TYR A 343 -16.67 3.82 0.47
C TYR A 343 -15.60 4.32 1.45
N ALA A 344 -14.94 3.42 2.17
CA ALA A 344 -14.11 3.78 3.31
C ALA A 344 -12.71 3.15 3.32
N LEU A 345 -12.51 2.01 2.67
CA LEU A 345 -11.21 1.33 2.61
C LEU A 345 -11.01 0.62 1.27
N LEU A 346 -9.80 0.75 0.73
CA LEU A 346 -9.28 -0.04 -0.39
C LEU A 346 -7.95 -0.67 0.06
N SER A 347 -7.81 -1.98 -0.06
CA SER A 347 -6.56 -2.67 0.22
C SER A 347 -6.06 -3.37 -1.04
N ASN A 348 -4.76 -3.27 -1.30
CA ASN A 348 -4.12 -4.14 -2.28
C ASN A 348 -3.48 -5.29 -1.50
N ASP A 349 -3.91 -6.51 -1.77
CA ASP A 349 -3.51 -7.68 -0.99
C ASP A 349 -2.16 -8.21 -1.51
N ASN A 350 -1.08 -7.54 -1.12
CA ASN A 350 0.24 -7.67 -1.75
C ASN A 350 1.43 -7.70 -0.78
N ALA A 351 1.21 -7.98 0.50
CA ALA A 351 2.28 -8.17 1.49
C ALA A 351 2.86 -9.60 1.51
N PHE A 352 2.49 -10.45 0.55
CA PHE A 352 3.09 -11.78 0.41
C PHE A 352 4.62 -11.72 0.19
N LEU A 353 5.30 -12.77 0.65
CA LEU A 353 6.71 -13.01 0.32
C LEU A 353 6.81 -13.82 -0.99
N SER A 354 7.55 -13.29 -1.97
CA SER A 354 7.70 -13.98 -3.25
C SER A 354 8.51 -15.28 -3.14
N TYR A 355 8.26 -16.24 -4.03
CA TYR A 355 8.98 -17.50 -4.12
C TYR A 355 9.84 -17.58 -5.38
N HIS A 356 10.93 -18.34 -5.30
CA HIS A 356 11.70 -18.77 -6.49
C HIS A 356 10.80 -19.60 -7.43
N PRO A 357 10.94 -19.46 -8.77
CA PRO A 357 11.90 -18.65 -9.53
C PRO A 357 11.38 -17.24 -9.89
N HIS A 358 10.41 -16.71 -9.13
CA HIS A 358 9.64 -15.53 -9.48
C HIS A 358 9.74 -14.39 -8.46
N PRO A 359 10.96 -13.94 -8.08
CA PRO A 359 11.13 -12.94 -7.01
C PRO A 359 10.41 -11.61 -7.29
N PHE A 360 10.30 -11.21 -8.56
CA PHE A 360 9.65 -9.95 -8.93
C PHE A 360 8.22 -10.10 -9.47
N SER A 361 7.90 -11.22 -10.13
CA SER A 361 6.70 -11.34 -10.99
C SER A 361 5.42 -11.73 -10.23
N GLN A 362 5.50 -11.94 -8.92
CA GLN A 362 4.34 -12.18 -8.06
C GLN A 362 3.77 -10.87 -7.52
N ARG A 363 2.53 -10.89 -7.01
CA ARG A 363 1.84 -9.71 -6.46
C ARG A 363 2.34 -9.42 -5.04
N THR A 364 3.53 -8.84 -4.98
CA THR A 364 4.25 -8.54 -3.74
C THR A 364 4.70 -7.08 -3.68
N LEU A 365 4.81 -6.50 -2.49
CA LEU A 365 5.43 -5.19 -2.25
C LEU A 365 6.96 -5.26 -2.34
N THR A 366 7.53 -6.40 -1.94
CA THR A 366 8.97 -6.67 -1.93
C THR A 366 9.32 -7.83 -2.86
N ALA A 367 10.54 -7.84 -3.38
CA ALA A 367 11.11 -8.99 -4.09
C ALA A 367 12.07 -9.74 -3.15
N ARG A 368 11.73 -10.98 -2.81
CA ARG A 368 12.51 -11.81 -1.88
C ARG A 368 13.57 -12.63 -2.61
N PHE A 369 14.79 -12.59 -2.07
CA PHE A 369 15.92 -13.44 -2.46
C PHE A 369 16.41 -14.25 -1.26
N GLN A 370 16.29 -15.58 -1.34
CA GLN A 370 16.87 -16.51 -0.38
C GLN A 370 18.28 -16.88 -0.85
N VAL A 371 19.30 -16.25 -0.29
CA VAL A 371 20.70 -16.30 -0.75
C VAL A 371 21.41 -17.49 -0.10
N ASN A 372 21.10 -18.69 -0.62
CA ASN A 372 21.45 -19.96 0.01
C ASN A 372 22.93 -20.36 -0.12
N ASN A 373 23.71 -19.68 -0.96
CA ASN A 373 25.13 -19.93 -1.16
C ASN A 373 26.03 -19.20 -0.14
N THR A 374 25.47 -18.67 0.94
CA THR A 374 26.20 -18.07 2.07
C THR A 374 26.16 -18.97 3.30
N ARG A 375 27.01 -18.69 4.30
CA ARG A 375 27.07 -19.44 5.56
C ARG A 375 27.02 -18.47 6.75
N PRO A 376 25.92 -18.43 7.52
CA PRO A 376 24.64 -19.10 7.23
C PRO A 376 23.96 -18.52 5.97
N PRO A 377 23.03 -19.25 5.33
CA PRO A 377 22.09 -18.68 4.37
C PRO A 377 21.38 -17.45 4.96
N HIS A 378 21.06 -16.48 4.10
CA HIS A 378 20.35 -15.28 4.52
C HIS A 378 19.30 -14.84 3.49
N VAL A 379 18.48 -13.87 3.88
CA VAL A 379 17.42 -13.32 3.04
C VAL A 379 17.69 -11.85 2.75
N GLN A 380 17.41 -11.45 1.52
CA GLN A 380 17.46 -10.07 1.06
C GLN A 380 16.10 -9.72 0.46
N LEU A 381 15.58 -8.55 0.82
CA LEU A 381 14.43 -7.94 0.16
C LEU A 381 14.91 -6.76 -0.69
N LEU A 382 14.23 -6.56 -1.81
CA LEU A 382 14.26 -5.31 -2.57
C LEU A 382 12.88 -4.69 -2.58
N ARG A 383 12.83 -3.37 -2.48
CA ARG A 383 11.61 -2.60 -2.63
C ARG A 383 11.19 -2.56 -4.10
N LYS A 384 9.98 -3.05 -4.41
CA LYS A 384 9.44 -2.98 -5.77
C LYS A 384 8.80 -1.60 -6.02
N PRO A 385 8.62 -1.18 -7.28
CA PRO A 385 8.06 0.15 -7.57
C PRO A 385 6.65 0.38 -7.02
N VAL A 386 5.84 -0.66 -6.84
CA VAL A 386 4.51 -0.53 -6.21
C VAL A 386 4.61 -0.05 -4.76
N LEU A 387 5.58 -0.55 -3.99
CA LEU A 387 5.85 -0.07 -2.63
C LEU A 387 6.34 1.38 -2.66
N THR A 388 7.22 1.74 -3.60
CA THR A 388 7.65 3.13 -3.81
C THR A 388 6.49 4.08 -4.14
N ALA A 389 5.53 3.63 -4.94
CA ALA A 389 4.34 4.42 -5.30
C ALA A 389 3.42 4.68 -4.09
N MET A 390 3.34 3.77 -3.12
CA MET A 390 2.65 4.02 -1.85
C MET A 390 3.29 5.18 -1.08
N GLY A 391 4.62 5.34 -1.16
CA GLY A 391 5.33 6.49 -0.61
C GLY A 391 5.00 7.80 -1.32
N LEU A 392 4.73 7.77 -2.63
CA LEU A 392 4.24 8.95 -3.37
C LEU A 392 2.81 9.32 -2.97
N LEU A 393 1.93 8.32 -2.84
CA LEU A 393 0.56 8.52 -2.37
C LEU A 393 0.51 9.08 -0.94
N ALA A 394 1.47 8.70 -0.08
CA ALA A 394 1.57 9.21 1.29
C ALA A 394 1.86 10.72 1.37
N LEU A 395 2.38 11.33 0.30
CA LEU A 395 2.58 12.77 0.21
C LEU A 395 1.28 13.54 -0.10
N LEU A 396 0.18 12.86 -0.48
CA LEU A 396 -1.11 13.52 -0.60
C LEU A 396 -1.58 13.99 0.79
N ASP A 397 -2.06 15.23 0.84
CA ASP A 397 -2.60 15.86 2.05
C ASP A 397 -4.14 15.76 2.08
N ARG A 398 -4.77 16.36 3.10
CA ARG A 398 -6.17 16.07 3.47
C ARG A 398 -7.23 16.90 2.74
N GLU A 399 -6.85 17.84 1.89
CA GLU A 399 -7.79 18.64 1.09
C GLU A 399 -7.57 18.33 -0.39
N GLN A 400 -8.58 17.84 -1.11
CA GLN A 400 -8.53 17.63 -2.55
C GLN A 400 -8.62 18.99 -3.28
N LEU A 401 -7.69 19.23 -4.21
CA LEU A 401 -7.71 20.40 -5.09
C LEU A 401 -8.53 20.11 -6.35
N TRP A 402 -9.10 21.15 -6.94
CA TRP A 402 -9.67 21.05 -8.28
C TRP A 402 -8.56 20.73 -9.30
N ALA A 403 -8.83 19.72 -10.12
CA ALA A 403 -7.97 19.35 -11.23
C ALA A 403 -8.80 18.88 -12.43
N GLU A 404 -8.28 19.13 -13.63
CA GLU A 404 -8.90 18.75 -14.91
C GLU A 404 -7.82 18.20 -15.84
N VAL A 405 -8.10 17.07 -16.47
CA VAL A 405 -7.29 16.48 -17.53
C VAL A 405 -8.06 16.66 -18.83
N SER A 406 -7.39 17.11 -19.89
CA SER A 406 -8.01 17.22 -21.21
C SER A 406 -7.03 16.90 -22.32
N GLN A 407 -7.55 16.48 -23.47
CA GLN A 407 -6.77 16.26 -24.68
C GLN A 407 -7.57 16.78 -25.88
N ALA A 408 -6.92 17.59 -26.73
CA ALA A 408 -7.57 18.23 -27.89
C ALA A 408 -8.89 18.97 -27.56
N GLY A 409 -9.01 19.54 -26.34
CA GLY A 409 -10.20 20.25 -25.88
C GLY A 409 -11.28 19.37 -25.24
N VAL A 410 -11.13 18.05 -25.25
CA VAL A 410 -12.04 17.09 -24.59
C VAL A 410 -11.56 16.84 -23.17
N VAL A 411 -12.44 17.01 -22.18
CA VAL A 411 -12.15 16.67 -20.77
C VAL A 411 -12.18 15.16 -20.60
N LEU A 412 -11.14 14.63 -19.93
CA LEU A 412 -10.96 13.21 -19.65
C LEU A 412 -11.05 13.02 -18.13
N ASP A 413 -11.87 12.07 -17.70
CA ASP A 413 -11.95 11.65 -16.31
C ASP A 413 -10.84 10.64 -15.96
N SER A 414 -10.89 10.04 -14.77
CA SER A 414 -9.89 9.03 -14.35
C SER A 414 -10.08 7.65 -15.01
N ASN A 415 -11.11 7.45 -15.84
CA ASN A 415 -11.26 6.25 -16.67
C ASN A 415 -10.45 6.33 -17.98
N HIS A 416 -9.30 6.97 -17.92
CA HIS A 416 -8.40 7.17 -19.06
C HIS A 416 -6.95 6.81 -18.67
N THR A 417 -6.09 6.71 -19.67
CA THR A 417 -4.68 6.30 -19.48
C THR A 417 -3.86 7.33 -18.71
N VAL A 418 -4.23 8.61 -18.80
CA VAL A 418 -3.61 9.70 -18.04
C VAL A 418 -4.63 10.28 -17.08
N GLY A 419 -4.24 10.45 -15.82
CA GLY A 419 -5.08 11.10 -14.82
C GLY A 419 -4.25 11.76 -13.73
N VAL A 420 -4.95 12.37 -12.77
CA VAL A 420 -4.32 13.18 -11.71
C VAL A 420 -5.08 13.08 -10.40
N LEU A 421 -4.33 13.06 -9.29
CA LEU A 421 -4.79 13.44 -7.96
C LEU A 421 -4.01 14.66 -7.50
N ALA A 422 -4.72 15.66 -6.98
CA ALA A 422 -4.12 16.87 -6.44
C ALA A 422 -4.67 17.14 -5.05
N SER A 423 -3.78 17.51 -4.13
CA SER A 423 -4.15 17.83 -2.75
C SER A 423 -3.41 19.07 -2.26
N ALA A 424 -3.96 19.69 -1.23
CA ALA A 424 -3.36 20.78 -0.49
C ALA A 424 -3.35 20.48 1.01
N HIS A 425 -2.47 21.21 1.70
CA HIS A 425 -2.37 21.20 3.14
C HIS A 425 -2.60 22.59 3.70
N ARG A 426 -3.46 22.67 4.70
CA ARG A 426 -3.63 23.86 5.53
C ARG A 426 -2.67 23.78 6.73
N PRO A 427 -1.75 24.75 6.89
CA PRO A 427 -0.71 24.69 7.91
C PRO A 427 -1.27 24.68 9.33
N ALA A 428 -0.61 23.95 10.22
CA ALA A 428 -0.89 23.91 11.66
C ALA A 428 0.39 24.16 12.48
N GLY A 429 0.54 25.38 13.01
CA GLY A 429 1.66 25.75 13.89
C GLY A 429 2.98 26.03 13.17
N PRO A 430 4.08 26.27 13.92
CA PRO A 430 5.34 26.81 13.38
C PRO A 430 6.27 25.79 12.73
N VAL A 431 6.04 24.49 12.93
CA VAL A 431 6.81 23.39 12.30
C VAL A 431 6.22 22.95 10.96
N ASP A 432 5.20 23.67 10.49
CA ASP A 432 4.38 23.31 9.35
C ASP A 432 4.11 24.52 8.45
N ALA A 433 3.78 24.27 7.20
CA ALA A 433 3.56 25.31 6.20
C ALA A 433 2.63 24.79 5.10
N TRP A 434 2.11 25.70 4.28
CA TRP A 434 1.27 25.33 3.14
C TRP A 434 2.01 24.38 2.20
N ARG A 435 1.30 23.36 1.70
CA ARG A 435 1.80 22.40 0.71
C ARG A 435 0.75 22.15 -0.37
N ALA A 436 1.22 21.75 -1.54
CA ALA A 436 0.39 21.11 -2.54
C ALA A 436 1.12 19.94 -3.19
N THR A 437 0.41 18.83 -3.38
CA THR A 437 0.93 17.61 -4.01
C THR A 437 0.08 17.29 -5.22
N VAL A 438 0.72 17.21 -6.39
CA VAL A 438 0.07 16.81 -7.65
C VAL A 438 0.70 15.51 -8.14
N LEU A 439 -0.06 14.42 -8.13
CA LEU A 439 0.35 13.10 -8.59
C LEU A 439 -0.35 12.78 -9.92
N VAL A 440 0.43 12.77 -11.00
CA VAL A 440 -0.01 12.39 -12.35
C VAL A 440 0.39 10.94 -12.62
N TYR A 441 -0.53 10.15 -13.15
CA TYR A 441 -0.24 8.80 -13.62
C TYR A 441 -0.38 8.72 -15.14
N ALA A 442 0.43 7.84 -15.76
CA ALA A 442 0.24 7.33 -17.10
C ALA A 442 0.22 5.79 -17.01
N SER A 443 -0.94 5.16 -17.22
CA SER A 443 -1.16 3.72 -17.07
C SER A 443 -2.24 3.18 -18.02
N ASP A 444 -1.87 2.19 -18.82
CA ASP A 444 -2.79 1.38 -19.64
C ASP A 444 -3.03 0.02 -18.97
N ASP A 445 -3.35 0.08 -17.68
CA ASP A 445 -3.58 -1.06 -16.81
C ASP A 445 -2.38 -2.02 -16.80
N THR A 446 -2.60 -3.26 -17.23
CA THR A 446 -1.58 -4.32 -17.25
C THR A 446 -0.63 -4.24 -18.44
N ARG A 447 -0.84 -3.30 -19.38
CA ARG A 447 -0.04 -3.14 -20.59
C ARG A 447 0.99 -2.02 -20.45
N ALA A 448 2.24 -2.35 -20.77
CA ALA A 448 3.33 -1.39 -20.92
C ALA A 448 3.62 -1.10 -22.40
N HIS A 449 3.97 0.14 -22.71
CA HIS A 449 4.24 0.61 -24.07
C HIS A 449 5.63 1.27 -24.12
N ALA A 450 6.68 0.45 -24.17
CA ALA A 450 8.07 0.92 -24.03
C ALA A 450 8.50 2.00 -25.04
N ASN A 451 7.88 2.02 -26.22
CA ASN A 451 8.15 2.97 -27.31
C ASN A 451 7.21 4.17 -27.33
N ARG A 452 6.23 4.24 -26.41
CA ARG A 452 5.28 5.36 -26.33
C ARG A 452 5.75 6.36 -25.29
N SER A 453 5.75 7.64 -25.68
CA SER A 453 5.91 8.78 -24.78
C SER A 453 4.65 9.63 -24.87
N VAL A 454 4.10 9.99 -23.71
CA VAL A 454 2.91 10.82 -23.58
C VAL A 454 3.35 12.24 -23.27
N ALA A 455 3.08 13.16 -24.20
CA ALA A 455 3.33 14.58 -23.99
C ALA A 455 2.29 15.14 -23.00
N VAL A 456 2.74 15.63 -21.84
CA VAL A 456 1.89 16.26 -20.85
C VAL A 456 2.29 17.73 -20.68
N THR A 457 1.30 18.61 -20.59
CA THR A 457 1.48 19.99 -20.12
C THR A 457 0.75 20.13 -18.79
N LEU A 458 1.51 20.20 -17.69
CA LEU A 458 0.96 20.47 -16.36
C LEU A 458 0.96 21.98 -16.12
N ARG A 459 -0.23 22.55 -15.84
CA ARG A 459 -0.42 23.95 -15.47
C ARG A 459 -0.97 24.03 -14.05
N LEU A 460 -0.13 24.45 -13.13
CA LEU A 460 -0.51 24.78 -11.76
C LEU A 460 -0.63 26.29 -11.61
N HIS A 461 -1.73 26.74 -11.03
CA HIS A 461 -2.03 28.14 -10.74
C HIS A 461 -2.76 28.27 -9.41
N GLY A 462 -3.04 29.49 -8.96
CA GLY A 462 -3.74 29.72 -7.69
C GLY A 462 -2.90 29.39 -6.46
N VAL A 463 -1.57 29.29 -6.59
CA VAL A 463 -0.69 29.00 -5.46
C VAL A 463 -0.68 30.22 -4.52
N PRO A 464 -1.07 30.06 -3.24
CA PRO A 464 -1.08 31.18 -2.30
C PRO A 464 0.34 31.67 -2.02
N PRO A 465 0.53 32.97 -1.74
CA PRO A 465 1.83 33.49 -1.37
C PRO A 465 2.32 32.82 -0.08
N GLY A 466 3.60 32.47 -0.03
CA GLY A 466 4.20 31.81 1.11
C GLY A 466 5.71 32.00 1.14
N PRO A 467 6.35 31.91 2.32
CA PRO A 467 7.78 32.10 2.46
C PRO A 467 8.53 30.99 1.71
N GLY A 468 9.55 31.36 0.94
CA GLY A 468 10.51 30.42 0.34
C GLY A 468 9.89 29.28 -0.46
N LEU A 469 8.79 29.54 -1.18
CA LEU A 469 8.11 28.53 -1.99
C LEU A 469 9.08 27.81 -2.94
N VAL A 470 9.12 26.48 -2.83
CA VAL A 470 9.89 25.61 -3.71
C VAL A 470 9.02 24.50 -4.26
N TYR A 471 9.44 23.90 -5.37
CA TYR A 471 8.87 22.67 -5.88
C TYR A 471 9.95 21.62 -6.15
N VAL A 472 9.57 20.35 -5.95
CA VAL A 472 10.35 19.15 -6.25
C VAL A 472 9.52 18.26 -7.18
N THR A 473 10.18 17.54 -8.08
CA THR A 473 9.55 16.50 -8.89
C THR A 473 10.11 15.14 -8.54
N LEU A 474 9.24 14.16 -8.31
CA LEU A 474 9.59 12.74 -8.15
C LEU A 474 9.01 11.96 -9.32
N TYR A 475 9.82 11.13 -9.97
CA TYR A 475 9.46 10.46 -11.21
C TYR A 475 9.80 8.97 -11.17
N LEU A 476 8.87 8.12 -11.62
CA LEU A 476 9.05 6.68 -11.78
C LEU A 476 8.69 6.25 -13.20
N ASP A 477 9.53 5.43 -13.83
CA ASP A 477 9.21 4.62 -15.01
C ASP A 477 10.03 3.31 -15.01
N ASN A 478 9.77 2.46 -16.00
CA ASN A 478 10.49 1.19 -16.16
C ASN A 478 11.95 1.34 -16.64
N ARG A 479 12.35 2.52 -17.13
CA ARG A 479 13.70 2.76 -17.67
C ARG A 479 14.70 3.08 -16.58
N VAL A 480 14.29 3.88 -15.58
CA VAL A 480 15.20 4.38 -14.53
C VAL A 480 14.88 3.88 -13.13
N CYS A 481 13.67 3.38 -12.88
CA CYS A 481 13.19 3.02 -11.53
C CYS A 481 12.63 1.58 -11.45
N SER A 482 13.31 0.63 -12.09
CA SER A 482 12.95 -0.79 -12.08
C SER A 482 14.11 -1.66 -11.59
N PRO A 483 14.12 -2.09 -10.32
CA PRO A 483 15.08 -3.07 -9.81
C PRO A 483 15.04 -4.39 -10.57
N HIS A 484 13.86 -4.80 -11.04
CA HIS A 484 13.69 -5.96 -11.92
C HIS A 484 14.48 -5.79 -13.23
N SER A 485 14.46 -4.61 -13.86
CA SER A 485 15.21 -4.36 -15.08
C SER A 485 16.74 -4.32 -14.86
N GLU A 486 17.21 -3.89 -13.68
CA GLU A 486 18.62 -4.07 -13.30
C GLU A 486 18.97 -5.55 -13.09
N TRP A 487 18.12 -6.31 -12.38
CA TRP A 487 18.28 -7.76 -12.19
C TRP A 487 18.35 -8.52 -13.52
N GLN A 488 17.48 -8.16 -14.48
CA GLN A 488 17.51 -8.72 -15.83
C GLN A 488 18.81 -8.39 -16.57
N ARG A 489 19.28 -7.13 -16.50
CA ARG A 489 20.55 -6.70 -17.09
C ARG A 489 21.76 -7.41 -16.50
N LEU A 490 21.67 -7.82 -15.24
CA LEU A 490 22.68 -8.62 -14.55
C LEU A 490 22.64 -10.12 -14.88
N GLY A 491 21.75 -10.56 -15.79
CA GLY A 491 21.62 -11.96 -16.19
C GLY A 491 20.72 -12.79 -15.26
N ARG A 492 19.82 -12.14 -14.51
CA ARG A 492 18.86 -12.78 -13.59
C ARG A 492 19.52 -13.72 -12.56
N PRO A 493 20.54 -13.27 -11.81
CA PRO A 493 21.21 -14.11 -10.84
C PRO A 493 20.22 -14.62 -9.78
N VAL A 494 20.25 -15.94 -9.52
CA VAL A 494 19.43 -16.58 -8.47
C VAL A 494 19.92 -16.18 -7.08
N PHE A 495 21.24 -16.10 -6.91
CA PHE A 495 21.90 -15.64 -5.69
C PHE A 495 22.77 -14.41 -6.02
N PRO A 496 22.20 -13.20 -6.05
CA PRO A 496 22.95 -12.00 -6.38
C PRO A 496 24.08 -11.74 -5.38
N SER A 497 25.21 -11.21 -5.85
CA SER A 497 26.30 -10.73 -4.99
C SER A 497 25.90 -9.42 -4.28
N ALA A 498 26.67 -9.02 -3.25
CA ALA A 498 26.47 -7.74 -2.57
C ALA A 498 26.55 -6.54 -3.53
N GLU A 499 27.43 -6.60 -4.54
CA GLU A 499 27.52 -5.58 -5.60
C GLU A 499 26.27 -5.58 -6.49
N GLN A 500 25.79 -6.75 -6.90
CA GLN A 500 24.57 -6.87 -7.70
C GLN A 500 23.34 -6.35 -6.93
N PHE A 501 23.23 -6.65 -5.64
CA PHE A 501 22.20 -6.08 -4.78
C PHE A 501 22.28 -4.56 -4.71
N ARG A 502 23.48 -3.98 -4.48
CA ARG A 502 23.66 -2.52 -4.49
C ARG A 502 23.19 -1.91 -5.81
N ARG A 503 23.55 -2.52 -6.94
CA ARG A 503 23.13 -2.06 -8.28
C ARG A 503 21.62 -2.09 -8.43
N MET A 504 20.95 -3.20 -8.09
CA MET A 504 19.49 -3.28 -8.16
C MET A 504 18.79 -2.26 -7.25
N ARG A 505 19.32 -2.04 -6.03
CA ARG A 505 18.80 -1.04 -5.08
C ARG A 505 18.89 0.39 -5.58
N THR A 506 19.85 0.70 -6.46
CA THR A 506 19.92 2.05 -7.05
C THR A 506 18.69 2.44 -7.86
N ALA A 507 17.84 1.48 -8.24
CA ALA A 507 16.62 1.70 -9.01
C ALA A 507 15.33 1.64 -8.15
N GLU A 508 15.42 1.59 -6.81
CA GLU A 508 14.25 1.54 -5.92
C GLU A 508 13.57 2.90 -5.76
N ASP A 509 14.36 3.97 -5.68
CA ASP A 509 13.89 5.34 -5.46
C ASP A 509 13.44 6.03 -6.76
N PRO A 510 12.49 6.98 -6.69
CA PRO A 510 12.16 7.83 -7.81
C PRO A 510 13.34 8.72 -8.22
N VAL A 511 13.39 9.10 -9.49
CA VAL A 511 14.26 10.18 -9.93
C VAL A 511 13.73 11.49 -9.34
N ALA A 512 14.52 12.11 -8.46
CA ALA A 512 14.17 13.35 -7.79
C ALA A 512 14.90 14.55 -8.40
N SER A 513 14.19 15.65 -8.66
CA SER A 513 14.82 16.94 -8.95
C SER A 513 15.06 17.72 -7.65
N ALA A 514 16.23 18.34 -7.52
CA ALA A 514 16.54 19.20 -6.38
C ALA A 514 15.49 20.33 -6.26
N PRO A 515 15.20 20.82 -5.03
CA PRO A 515 14.24 21.90 -4.81
C PRO A 515 14.54 23.12 -5.66
N ARG A 516 13.53 23.61 -6.39
CA ARG A 516 13.62 24.81 -7.25
C ARG A 516 12.68 25.88 -6.73
N PRO A 517 13.11 27.16 -6.69
CA PRO A 517 12.21 28.26 -6.35
C PRO A 517 10.97 28.28 -7.24
N PHE A 518 9.81 28.49 -6.63
CA PHE A 518 8.56 28.63 -7.36
C PHE A 518 8.52 29.97 -8.12
N PRO A 519 8.02 30.02 -9.37
CA PRO A 519 8.03 31.26 -10.15
C PRO A 519 7.21 32.40 -9.51
N ALA A 520 7.75 33.62 -9.57
CA ALA A 520 7.12 34.81 -8.97
C ALA A 520 5.71 35.12 -9.51
N GLY A 521 5.37 34.66 -10.71
CA GLY A 521 4.05 34.85 -11.33
C GLY A 521 2.91 33.99 -10.75
N GLY A 522 3.13 33.28 -9.63
CA GLY A 522 2.08 32.47 -8.97
C GLY A 522 1.63 31.24 -9.78
N ARG A 523 2.39 30.88 -10.81
CA ARG A 523 2.04 29.84 -11.80
C ARG A 523 3.26 29.00 -12.14
N LEU A 524 3.06 27.70 -12.27
CA LEU A 524 4.07 26.74 -12.72
C LEU A 524 3.53 26.00 -13.95
N THR A 525 4.34 25.96 -15.02
CA THR A 525 4.04 25.16 -16.21
C THR A 525 5.19 24.21 -16.46
N LEU A 526 4.92 22.90 -16.41
CA LEU A 526 5.85 21.84 -16.76
C LEU A 526 5.38 21.14 -18.04
N ARG A 527 6.32 20.71 -18.88
CA ARG A 527 6.03 19.99 -20.13
C ARG A 527 6.75 18.64 -20.20
N PRO A 528 6.50 17.71 -19.26
CA PRO A 528 7.19 16.43 -19.24
C PRO A 528 6.75 15.53 -20.40
N GLN A 529 7.67 14.65 -20.80
CA GLN A 529 7.42 13.54 -21.71
C GLN A 529 7.38 12.27 -20.85
N LEU A 530 6.19 11.69 -20.71
CA LEU A 530 5.92 10.59 -19.78
C LEU A 530 5.83 9.25 -20.54
N PRO A 531 6.83 8.37 -20.41
CA PRO A 531 6.71 6.94 -20.71
C PRO A 531 5.42 6.31 -20.17
N LEU A 532 4.96 5.27 -20.84
CA LEU A 532 3.78 4.50 -20.43
C LEU A 532 4.23 3.06 -20.09
N PRO A 533 4.32 2.69 -18.80
CA PRO A 533 3.81 3.38 -17.61
C PRO A 533 4.78 4.44 -17.03
N SER A 534 4.22 5.40 -16.29
CA SER A 534 5.00 6.25 -15.39
C SER A 534 4.13 6.93 -14.31
N LEU A 535 4.81 7.42 -13.28
CA LEU A 535 4.26 8.29 -12.24
C LEU A 535 5.10 9.56 -12.15
N LEU A 536 4.44 10.72 -12.06
CA LEU A 536 5.07 12.00 -11.80
C LEU A 536 4.38 12.69 -10.63
N LEU A 537 5.11 12.91 -9.55
CA LEU A 537 4.67 13.73 -8.44
C LEU A 537 5.37 15.09 -8.49
N VAL A 538 4.59 16.17 -8.37
CA VAL A 538 5.09 17.53 -8.16
C VAL A 538 4.69 17.95 -6.76
N HIS A 539 5.67 18.13 -5.89
CA HIS A 539 5.47 18.54 -4.51
C HIS A 539 5.88 20.00 -4.35
N LEU A 540 4.95 20.83 -3.90
CA LEU A 540 5.16 22.24 -3.66
C LEU A 540 5.05 22.51 -2.16
N CYS A 541 6.01 23.25 -1.64
CA CYS A 541 6.05 23.57 -0.22
C CYS A 541 6.42 25.03 0.00
N ALA A 542 5.68 25.68 0.89
CA ALA A 542 6.17 26.86 1.58
C ALA A 542 7.11 26.43 2.72
N ARG A 543 8.04 27.30 3.10
CA ARG A 543 9.05 27.05 4.14
C ARG A 543 8.44 27.14 5.54
N PRO A 544 8.40 26.05 6.33
CA PRO A 544 8.04 26.14 7.74
C PRO A 544 9.01 27.04 8.50
N GLU A 545 8.54 27.70 9.56
CA GLU A 545 9.38 28.58 10.39
C GLU A 545 10.52 27.78 11.03
N LYS A 546 10.20 26.64 11.62
CA LYS A 546 11.16 25.73 12.28
C LYS A 546 11.68 24.64 11.32
N PRO A 547 12.88 24.08 11.58
CA PRO A 547 13.39 22.90 10.86
C PRO A 547 12.57 21.64 11.21
N PRO A 548 12.82 20.50 10.53
CA PRO A 548 12.20 19.22 10.86
C PRO A 548 12.44 18.79 12.31
N GLY A 549 11.51 18.01 12.85
CA GLY A 549 11.66 17.35 14.14
C GLY A 549 12.63 16.15 14.10
N GLN A 550 12.72 15.45 15.22
CA GLN A 550 13.67 14.35 15.42
C GLN A 550 13.15 13.05 14.81
N VAL A 551 14.06 12.26 14.24
CA VAL A 551 13.82 10.85 13.86
C VAL A 551 13.82 9.99 15.11
N THR A 552 12.85 9.09 15.26
CA THR A 552 12.72 8.21 16.43
C THR A 552 12.80 6.74 16.04
N GLN A 553 12.91 5.84 17.03
CA GLN A 553 12.83 4.38 16.87
C GLN A 553 13.82 3.82 15.83
N LEU A 554 15.02 4.42 15.72
CA LEU A 554 16.09 3.87 14.89
C LEU A 554 16.46 2.47 15.41
N ARG A 555 16.56 1.50 14.51
CA ARG A 555 16.99 0.13 14.79
C ARG A 555 17.86 -0.39 13.66
N ALA A 556 18.79 -1.29 13.98
CA ALA A 556 19.66 -1.97 13.03
C ALA A 556 19.36 -3.48 13.03
N LEU A 557 18.91 -4.00 11.89
CA LEU A 557 18.55 -5.41 11.71
C LEU A 557 19.64 -6.11 10.87
N PRO A 558 20.28 -7.17 11.39
CA PRO A 558 21.36 -7.86 10.68
C PRO A 558 20.84 -8.58 9.42
N LEU A 559 21.48 -8.40 8.27
CA LEU A 559 21.12 -9.15 7.05
C LEU A 559 22.06 -10.35 6.84
N THR A 560 23.35 -10.07 6.79
CA THR A 560 24.43 -11.04 6.66
C THR A 560 25.74 -10.34 7.04
N ARG A 561 26.86 -11.05 7.00
CA ARG A 561 28.17 -10.44 7.28
C ARG A 561 28.41 -9.23 6.38
N GLY A 562 28.77 -8.11 6.99
CA GLY A 562 29.01 -6.82 6.35
C GLY A 562 27.75 -6.09 5.86
N GLN A 563 26.55 -6.54 6.26
CA GLN A 563 25.29 -5.93 5.81
C GLN A 563 24.23 -5.87 6.90
N LEU A 564 23.57 -4.71 7.00
CA LEU A 564 22.44 -4.51 7.89
C LEU A 564 21.37 -3.61 7.26
N LEU A 565 20.17 -3.67 7.82
CA LEU A 565 19.04 -2.83 7.50
C LEU A 565 18.82 -1.82 8.63
N LEU A 566 18.92 -0.54 8.33
CA LEU A 566 18.48 0.52 9.23
C LEU A 566 17.00 0.81 8.96
N VAL A 567 16.19 0.89 10.00
CA VAL A 567 14.78 1.30 9.95
C VAL A 567 14.49 2.30 11.07
N TRP A 568 13.62 3.28 10.82
CA TRP A 568 13.27 4.32 11.79
C TRP A 568 11.83 4.78 11.62
N SER A 569 11.36 5.63 12.53
CA SER A 569 10.06 6.31 12.45
C SER A 569 10.21 7.79 12.12
N ASP A 570 9.23 8.31 11.38
CA ASP A 570 9.07 9.74 11.09
C ASP A 570 7.94 10.42 11.87
N GLU A 571 7.39 9.76 12.90
CA GLU A 571 6.21 10.19 13.65
C GLU A 571 6.36 11.61 14.26
N HIS A 572 7.58 12.02 14.60
CA HIS A 572 7.90 13.32 15.19
C HIS A 572 8.63 14.27 14.24
N VAL A 573 8.83 13.90 12.97
CA VAL A 573 9.56 14.74 11.99
C VAL A 573 8.73 15.95 11.56
N GLY A 574 7.39 15.83 11.56
CA GLY A 574 6.46 16.92 11.29
C GLY A 574 6.17 17.10 9.80
N SER A 575 6.82 18.07 9.16
CA SER A 575 6.54 18.44 7.76
C SER A 575 6.92 17.32 6.77
N LYS A 576 6.11 17.16 5.71
CA LYS A 576 6.38 16.25 4.59
C LYS A 576 7.41 16.78 3.58
N CYS A 577 7.86 18.04 3.72
CA CYS A 577 8.75 18.72 2.77
C CYS A 577 10.22 18.28 2.94
N LEU A 578 10.46 16.98 2.86
CA LEU A 578 11.74 16.33 3.14
C LEU A 578 12.48 15.99 1.86
N TRP A 579 13.75 16.39 1.77
CA TRP A 579 14.64 16.01 0.69
C TRP A 579 15.16 14.58 0.90
N THR A 580 15.65 14.28 2.10
CA THR A 580 16.16 12.96 2.45
C THR A 580 16.36 12.80 3.96
N TYR A 581 16.81 11.61 4.37
CA TYR A 581 17.35 11.35 5.70
C TYR A 581 18.88 11.21 5.61
N GLU A 582 19.61 12.10 6.27
CA GLU A 582 21.05 11.96 6.42
C GLU A 582 21.35 10.86 7.44
N ILE A 583 22.15 9.87 7.02
CA ILE A 583 22.59 8.77 7.86
C ILE A 583 24.07 8.96 8.14
N GLN A 584 24.48 8.86 9.40
CA GLN A 584 25.87 8.89 9.78
C GLN A 584 26.29 7.61 10.49
N PHE A 585 27.55 7.21 10.26
CA PHE A 585 28.18 6.02 10.83
C PHE A 585 29.51 6.39 11.50
N SER A 586 29.74 5.84 12.69
CA SER A 586 30.98 5.98 13.45
C SER A 586 31.52 4.57 13.79
N PRO A 587 32.58 4.09 13.12
CA PRO A 587 33.26 2.87 13.52
C PRO A 587 34.08 3.12 14.79
N GLU A 588 33.90 2.31 15.84
CA GLU A 588 34.76 2.31 17.04
C GLU A 588 34.97 3.71 17.69
N ASP A 589 33.91 4.52 17.77
CA ASP A 589 33.93 5.90 18.33
C ASP A 589 34.93 6.88 17.68
N LYS A 590 35.37 6.62 16.44
CA LYS A 590 36.31 7.48 15.68
C LYS A 590 35.67 8.73 15.06
N GLY A 591 34.43 9.05 15.45
CA GLY A 591 33.65 10.17 14.95
C GLY A 591 32.68 9.78 13.83
N TYR A 592 31.58 10.53 13.73
CA TYR A 592 30.52 10.26 12.75
C TYR A 592 30.87 10.78 11.35
N THR A 593 30.70 9.92 10.35
CA THR A 593 30.85 10.24 8.93
C THR A 593 29.54 10.02 8.17
N PRO A 594 29.15 10.91 7.24
CA PRO A 594 27.96 10.70 6.42
C PRO A 594 28.09 9.50 5.49
N ILE A 595 27.02 8.71 5.37
CA ILE A 595 26.91 7.64 4.38
C ILE A 595 26.37 8.22 3.07
N SER A 596 27.21 8.27 2.04
CA SER A 596 26.82 8.72 0.69
C SER A 596 25.78 7.78 0.07
N ARG A 597 24.62 8.32 -0.32
CA ARG A 597 23.52 7.57 -0.94
C ARG A 597 22.65 8.47 -1.82
N LYS A 598 21.77 7.85 -2.62
CA LYS A 598 20.71 8.58 -3.34
C LYS A 598 19.73 9.22 -2.34
N PRO A 599 19.18 10.42 -2.65
CA PRO A 599 18.12 11.02 -1.86
C PRO A 599 16.92 10.06 -1.79
N SER A 600 16.46 9.79 -0.57
CA SER A 600 15.24 9.03 -0.31
C SER A 600 14.58 9.47 0.98
N THR A 601 13.25 9.48 0.96
CA THR A 601 12.34 9.71 2.09
C THR A 601 11.75 8.41 2.63
N PHE A 602 12.13 7.24 2.11
CA PHE A 602 11.78 5.98 2.76
C PHE A 602 12.48 5.86 4.10
N ASN A 603 11.76 5.37 5.12
CA ASN A 603 12.24 5.29 6.50
C ASN A 603 13.10 4.03 6.76
N LEU A 604 13.86 3.63 5.73
CA LEU A 604 14.65 2.41 5.72
C LEU A 604 15.83 2.54 4.76
N PHE A 605 16.95 1.91 5.10
CA PHE A 605 18.13 1.86 4.26
C PHE A 605 18.95 0.59 4.51
N VAL A 606 19.31 -0.13 3.44
CA VAL A 606 20.27 -1.25 3.53
C VAL A 606 21.69 -0.69 3.44
N PHE A 607 22.44 -0.83 4.53
CA PHE A 607 23.87 -0.50 4.55
C PHE A 607 24.70 -1.73 4.19
N SER A 608 25.39 -1.66 3.06
CA SER A 608 26.25 -2.73 2.50
C SER A 608 27.54 -2.13 1.95
N PRO A 609 28.46 -1.64 2.82
CA PRO A 609 29.70 -0.99 2.38
C PRO A 609 30.65 -1.98 1.69
N ASP A 610 31.48 -1.47 0.76
CA ASP A 610 32.53 -2.27 0.11
C ASP A 610 33.58 -2.81 1.11
N THR A 611 33.83 -2.07 2.19
CA THR A 611 34.78 -2.44 3.25
C THR A 611 34.27 -3.54 4.16
N VAL A 612 32.99 -3.93 4.07
CA VAL A 612 32.26 -4.82 4.98
C VAL A 612 32.26 -4.40 6.46
N VAL A 613 32.75 -3.20 6.78
CA VAL A 613 32.78 -2.66 8.15
C VAL A 613 31.42 -2.07 8.50
N VAL A 614 30.70 -2.73 9.41
CA VAL A 614 29.36 -2.32 9.88
C VAL A 614 29.23 -2.20 11.40
N SER A 615 30.22 -2.68 12.16
CA SER A 615 30.21 -2.52 13.62
C SER A 615 30.53 -1.08 14.02
N GLY A 616 29.69 -0.49 14.87
CA GLY A 616 29.82 0.90 15.31
C GLY A 616 28.49 1.52 15.70
N PHE A 617 28.41 2.85 15.61
CA PHE A 617 27.21 3.61 15.94
C PHE A 617 26.58 4.25 14.71
N TYR A 618 25.25 4.20 14.65
CA TYR A 618 24.43 4.80 13.60
C TYR A 618 23.52 5.87 14.17
N ARG A 619 23.32 6.96 13.43
CA ARG A 619 22.30 7.97 13.74
C ARG A 619 21.71 8.54 12.45
N VAL A 620 20.45 8.96 12.51
CA VAL A 620 19.69 9.44 11.36
C VAL A 620 19.03 10.77 11.67
N ARG A 621 18.95 11.69 10.70
CA ARG A 621 18.16 12.93 10.81
C ARG A 621 17.47 13.28 9.50
N ALA A 622 16.32 13.93 9.59
CA ALA A 622 15.63 14.47 8.43
C ALA A 622 16.35 15.72 7.89
N VAL A 623 16.33 15.91 6.57
CA VAL A 623 16.80 17.12 5.89
C VAL A 623 15.69 17.63 4.98
N ASP A 624 15.27 18.88 5.18
CA ASP A 624 14.17 19.48 4.40
C ASP A 624 14.63 20.04 3.04
N TYR A 625 13.66 20.54 2.25
CA TYR A 625 13.93 21.15 0.94
C TYR A 625 14.78 22.43 0.98
N TRP A 626 15.01 23.01 2.15
CA TRP A 626 15.86 24.20 2.34
C TRP A 626 17.20 23.83 3.00
N ALA A 627 17.59 22.56 2.91
CA ALA A 627 18.82 22.01 3.48
C ALA A 627 18.96 22.23 5.00
N ARG A 628 17.83 22.34 5.72
CA ARG A 628 17.85 22.44 7.19
C ARG A 628 17.78 21.04 7.79
N PRO A 629 18.74 20.67 8.65
CA PRO A 629 18.69 19.41 9.37
C PRO A 629 17.74 19.50 10.58
N GLY A 630 16.99 18.44 10.82
CA GLY A 630 16.40 18.17 12.13
C GLY A 630 17.45 17.63 13.13
N PRO A 631 17.07 17.44 14.40
CA PRO A 631 17.92 16.74 15.36
C PRO A 631 18.20 15.29 14.92
N PHE A 632 19.38 14.78 15.29
CA PHE A 632 19.66 13.35 15.12
C PHE A 632 18.78 12.52 16.05
N SER A 633 18.41 11.33 15.59
CA SER A 633 17.90 10.26 16.45
C SER A 633 18.88 9.94 17.56
N ASP A 634 18.38 9.27 18.60
CA ASP A 634 19.28 8.56 19.51
C ASP A 634 20.17 7.58 18.72
N PRO A 635 21.46 7.48 19.05
CA PRO A 635 22.38 6.62 18.33
C PRO A 635 22.10 5.15 18.64
N VAL A 636 22.21 4.30 17.62
CA VAL A 636 22.10 2.85 17.76
C VAL A 636 23.46 2.22 17.57
N GLN A 637 23.89 1.46 18.58
CA GLN A 637 25.07 0.61 18.46
C GLN A 637 24.71 -0.67 17.72
N TYR A 638 25.54 -1.06 16.76
CA TYR A 638 25.49 -2.36 16.13
C TYR A 638 26.85 -3.04 16.28
N LEU A 639 26.84 -4.29 16.73
CA LEU A 639 28.03 -5.13 16.82
C LEU A 639 27.78 -6.37 16.00
N GLU A 640 28.53 -6.52 14.91
CA GLU A 640 28.49 -7.74 14.12
C GLU A 640 29.12 -8.89 14.92
N VAL A 641 28.31 -9.87 15.28
CA VAL A 641 28.80 -11.10 15.90
C VAL A 641 29.30 -12.01 14.79
N LEU A 642 30.60 -12.28 14.78
CA LEU A 642 31.18 -13.29 13.89
C LEU A 642 30.67 -14.66 14.35
N ALA A 643 29.89 -15.33 13.49
CA ALA A 643 29.57 -16.74 13.71
C ALA A 643 30.88 -17.53 13.73
N THR A 644 31.19 -18.15 14.87
CA THR A 644 32.32 -19.09 15.04
C THR A 644 32.13 -20.34 14.22
#